data_AF-A0A1V6CCR6-F1
#
_entry.id   AF-A0A1V6CCR6-F1
#
_cell.length_a   1.000
_cell.length_b   1.000
_cell.length_c   1.000
_cell.angle_alpha   90.00
_cell.angle_beta   90.00
_cell.angle_gamma   90.00
#
_symmetry.space_group_name_H-M   'P 1'
#
loop_
_entity.id
_entity.type
_entity.pdbx_description
1 polymer ?
#
loop_
_entity_poly.entity_id
_entity_poly.type
_entity_poly.pdbx_seq_one_letter_code
_entity_poly.pdbx_strand_id
1 'polypeptide(L)'
;MWEDYRLKYRLRAKVLPFSKVLTELPTMQRFRQVLIDESHNLRNPKGKRYKVIKEYIEKNDSKCILLSATPYNKSFIDLSAQLRLFIQDDDMLGIKPEKQIYQDGGITRFVQKYGFAPESISAFEKSDNADDWRDLMRLFLVRRTRGFIQQHYAKTDPSNGRKYLDLEDGQKSYFPARQPKTMKYSFDEAMEDQYSKLFSQEVVDIISNLHLARYGLGSYLSDIKNMKLNSEEKEIIENLSRAGQRLKGFCRTSLFKRLESSGYVFIKSVERHILRNYVFLYALEQNLPLPIGTQDLGIFDPILSDQEYDFFNGTNDNEIENNEFVNEVQDKYVKGYLKEEASNIYGLYRNKGGKSFRWIRSNLFKTLLMQHLNEDNQALESLLSKIGTWDPKKDNKIKNLFELITKTHPDKKILIFTQFADTVAYLQTELGKKGLEKFAGVTGKSEDPSDLVWKFSPESNNAKDRINSNEELRILIATDVLSEGQNLQDCSIIINFDLPWAIIRLIQRVGRVDRIGQKAENILAYSFIPADGVEKIIKLRSRLAQRLSENAEVIGTDEQFFEDGLNKEQMKDLYNEKAEILEKETDSEVDLSSYAYQIWKSAINANPDLENKIKKLPDVVYSTKMGSKSQSFHNGVVVYIKTPDGTDSLALIDDKGQIITQSQHDILKLAECSINTPAMPRLDNHHDLVELAVKKIMEQNEHDGNSLGPKRKARHKTYMRLKHFMQNSVAAVIDREALNKAIEEIYKYPLQSMAEETINRQLRSGIGDKELAEMVIVMSQEERLCAISDEPMDFEPRIKCTLGLIGQ
;
A
#
# COMPACT_ATOMS: atom_id res chain seq x y z
N MET A 1 -17.53 -7.65 10.38
CA MET A 1 -17.66 -6.92 9.09
C MET A 1 -17.80 -7.83 7.88
N TRP A 2 -16.74 -8.46 7.34
CA TRP A 2 -16.87 -9.24 6.08
C TRP A 2 -17.88 -10.39 6.18
N GLU A 3 -17.97 -11.05 7.34
CA GLU A 3 -19.00 -12.05 7.61
C GLU A 3 -20.42 -11.44 7.58
N ASP A 4 -20.60 -10.23 8.11
CA ASP A 4 -21.89 -9.53 8.05
C ASP A 4 -22.27 -9.19 6.60
N TYR A 5 -21.32 -8.73 5.78
CA TYR A 5 -21.58 -8.48 4.35
C TYR A 5 -21.89 -9.76 3.60
N ARG A 6 -21.19 -10.87 3.91
CA ARG A 6 -21.49 -12.18 3.36
C ARG A 6 -22.94 -12.58 3.66
N LEU A 7 -23.40 -12.39 4.90
CA LEU A 7 -24.77 -12.69 5.30
C LEU A 7 -25.78 -11.73 4.65
N LYS A 8 -25.53 -10.42 4.73
CA LYS A 8 -26.41 -9.35 4.21
C LYS A 8 -26.68 -9.52 2.71
N TYR A 9 -25.62 -9.76 1.93
CA TYR A 9 -25.71 -9.92 0.47
C TYR A 9 -25.85 -11.38 0.04
N ARG A 10 -26.01 -12.31 1.00
CA ARG A 10 -26.16 -13.75 0.76
C ARG A 10 -25.08 -14.33 -0.16
N LEU A 11 -23.84 -13.86 0.01
CA LEU A 11 -22.71 -14.27 -0.81
C LEU A 11 -22.34 -15.73 -0.48
N ARG A 12 -22.18 -16.55 -1.52
CA ARG A 12 -21.62 -17.91 -1.40
C ARG A 12 -20.09 -17.84 -1.30
N ALA A 13 -19.62 -17.30 -0.18
CA ALA A 13 -18.21 -17.08 0.09
C ALA A 13 -17.79 -17.67 1.45
N LYS A 14 -16.49 -17.72 1.70
CA LYS A 14 -15.90 -18.02 3.00
C LYS A 14 -14.96 -16.88 3.35
N VAL A 15 -15.15 -16.26 4.51
CA VAL A 15 -14.26 -15.22 5.02
C VAL A 15 -13.15 -15.90 5.80
N LEU A 16 -11.90 -15.52 5.52
CA LEU A 16 -10.73 -16.01 6.22
C LEU A 16 -9.89 -14.82 6.70
N PRO A 17 -9.72 -14.63 8.03
CA PRO A 17 -8.80 -13.64 8.56
C PRO A 17 -7.35 -13.95 8.16
N PHE A 18 -6.54 -12.91 7.98
CA PHE A 18 -5.12 -13.06 7.64
C PHE A 18 -4.34 -13.94 8.63
N SER A 19 -4.67 -13.88 9.92
CA SER A 19 -4.05 -14.70 10.98
C SER A 19 -4.24 -16.21 10.78
N LYS A 20 -5.27 -16.61 10.02
CA LYS A 20 -5.62 -18.02 9.78
C LYS A 20 -5.20 -18.51 8.39
N VAL A 21 -4.57 -17.66 7.59
CA VAL A 21 -4.16 -18.00 6.21
C VAL A 21 -3.18 -19.17 6.19
N LEU A 22 -2.20 -19.20 7.09
CA LEU A 22 -1.20 -20.26 7.09
C LEU A 22 -1.75 -21.63 7.48
N THR A 23 -2.73 -21.66 8.38
CA THR A 23 -3.26 -22.89 8.98
C THR A 23 -4.46 -23.43 8.21
N GLU A 24 -5.35 -22.56 7.74
CA GLU A 24 -6.61 -22.98 7.11
C GLU A 24 -6.56 -22.96 5.58
N LEU A 25 -6.00 -21.93 4.93
CA LEU A 25 -6.04 -21.75 3.47
C LEU A 25 -5.51 -22.94 2.65
N PRO A 26 -4.39 -23.61 3.03
CA PRO A 26 -3.84 -24.73 2.26
C PRO A 26 -4.81 -25.91 2.09
N THR A 27 -5.74 -26.09 3.04
CA THR A 27 -6.71 -27.20 3.06
C THR A 27 -8.09 -26.78 2.57
N MET A 28 -8.30 -25.49 2.25
CA MET A 28 -9.59 -25.01 1.79
C MET A 28 -9.94 -25.55 0.39
N GLN A 29 -11.24 -25.78 0.19
CA GLN A 29 -11.80 -26.08 -1.12
C GLN A 29 -11.51 -24.96 -2.13
N ARG A 30 -11.61 -25.28 -3.42
CA ARG A 30 -11.40 -24.33 -4.51
C ARG A 30 -12.45 -23.23 -4.53
N PHE A 31 -12.01 -21.98 -4.60
CA PHE A 31 -12.83 -20.82 -4.93
C PHE A 31 -12.40 -20.25 -6.28
N ARG A 32 -13.35 -19.91 -7.16
CA ARG A 32 -13.07 -19.31 -8.49
C ARG A 32 -12.53 -17.89 -8.39
N GLN A 33 -12.84 -17.20 -7.31
CA GLN A 33 -12.48 -15.81 -7.07
C GLN A 33 -11.94 -15.66 -5.65
N VAL A 34 -10.86 -14.90 -5.52
CA VAL A 34 -10.22 -14.55 -4.24
C VAL A 34 -10.23 -13.03 -4.14
N LEU A 35 -10.88 -12.53 -3.09
CA LEU A 35 -10.85 -11.11 -2.74
C LEU A 35 -9.89 -10.95 -1.56
N ILE A 36 -8.88 -10.10 -1.73
CA ILE A 36 -7.89 -9.81 -0.69
C ILE A 36 -8.11 -8.36 -0.26
N ASP A 37 -8.72 -8.20 0.91
CA ASP A 37 -8.85 -6.91 1.56
C ASP A 37 -7.52 -6.49 2.19
N GLU A 38 -7.24 -5.20 2.22
CA GLU A 38 -5.95 -4.64 2.61
C GLU A 38 -4.75 -5.40 1.99
N SER A 39 -4.81 -5.60 0.66
CA SER A 39 -3.81 -6.36 -0.12
C SER A 39 -2.38 -5.83 0.01
N HIS A 40 -2.26 -4.58 0.46
CA HIS A 40 -1.01 -3.92 0.76
C HIS A 40 -0.22 -4.61 1.89
N ASN A 41 -0.82 -5.56 2.61
CA ASN A 41 -0.09 -6.44 3.53
C ASN A 41 0.72 -7.53 2.81
N LEU A 42 0.54 -7.73 1.50
CA LEU A 42 1.21 -8.75 0.68
C LEU A 42 2.30 -8.18 -0.23
N ARG A 43 3.07 -7.20 0.26
CA ARG A 43 4.15 -6.54 -0.49
C ARG A 43 5.48 -7.31 -0.48
N ASN A 44 5.63 -8.33 0.37
CA ASN A 44 6.87 -9.10 0.50
C ASN A 44 6.71 -10.51 -0.12
N PRO A 45 7.24 -10.75 -1.34
CA PRO A 45 7.13 -12.06 -2.00
C PRO A 45 7.78 -13.21 -1.23
N LYS A 46 8.70 -12.90 -0.30
CA LYS A 46 9.41 -13.91 0.49
C LYS A 46 8.62 -14.37 1.73
N GLY A 47 7.57 -13.65 2.12
CA GLY A 47 6.74 -13.97 3.28
C GLY A 47 6.01 -15.31 3.15
N LYS A 48 5.80 -16.02 4.27
CA LYS A 48 5.15 -17.35 4.24
C LYS A 48 3.69 -17.24 3.77
N ARG A 49 2.97 -16.25 4.29
CA ARG A 49 1.58 -15.96 3.95
C ARG A 49 1.43 -15.59 2.49
N TYR A 50 2.34 -14.77 1.96
CA TYR A 50 2.39 -14.44 0.54
C TYR A 50 2.48 -15.73 -0.30
N LYS A 51 3.42 -16.61 0.02
CA LYS A 51 3.61 -17.89 -0.70
C LYS A 51 2.37 -18.76 -0.65
N VAL A 52 1.77 -18.95 0.52
CA VAL A 52 0.54 -19.76 0.68
C VAL A 52 -0.63 -19.19 -0.14
N ILE A 53 -0.80 -17.86 -0.15
CA ILE A 53 -1.85 -17.21 -0.94
C ILE A 53 -1.57 -17.36 -2.44
N LYS A 54 -0.33 -17.11 -2.87
CA LYS A 54 0.09 -17.25 -4.27
C LYS A 54 -0.10 -18.68 -4.76
N GLU A 55 0.38 -19.67 -4.01
CA GLU A 55 0.21 -21.10 -4.29
C GLU A 55 -1.27 -21.48 -4.38
N TYR A 56 -2.12 -20.95 -3.49
CA TYR A 56 -3.56 -21.17 -3.55
C TYR A 56 -4.19 -20.57 -4.83
N ILE A 57 -3.84 -19.35 -5.20
CA ILE A 57 -4.34 -18.68 -6.41
C ILE A 57 -3.91 -19.46 -7.66
N GLU A 58 -2.63 -19.82 -7.76
CA GLU A 58 -2.05 -20.55 -8.89
C GLU A 58 -2.65 -21.95 -9.03
N LYS A 59 -2.70 -22.72 -7.93
CA LYS A 59 -3.26 -24.08 -7.91
C LYS A 59 -4.71 -24.11 -8.38
N ASN A 60 -5.49 -23.08 -8.00
CA ASN A 60 -6.92 -23.03 -8.27
C ASN A 60 -7.30 -22.26 -9.55
N ASP A 61 -6.34 -21.55 -10.15
CA ASP A 61 -6.56 -20.62 -11.26
C ASP A 61 -7.64 -19.59 -10.88
N SER A 62 -7.48 -19.03 -9.68
CA SER A 62 -8.45 -18.11 -9.09
C SER A 62 -8.31 -16.72 -9.67
N LYS A 63 -9.42 -16.09 -10.01
CA LYS A 63 -9.44 -14.65 -10.32
C LYS A 63 -9.20 -13.86 -9.04
N CYS A 64 -8.31 -12.87 -9.07
CA CYS A 64 -7.97 -12.08 -7.89
C CYS A 64 -8.60 -10.68 -7.96
N ILE A 65 -9.13 -10.20 -6.84
CA ILE A 65 -9.47 -8.79 -6.61
C ILE A 65 -8.67 -8.33 -5.41
N LEU A 66 -7.83 -7.31 -5.60
CA LEU A 66 -7.04 -6.70 -4.56
C LEU A 66 -7.71 -5.38 -4.15
N LEU A 67 -8.03 -5.24 -2.87
CA LEU A 67 -8.55 -3.98 -2.31
C LEU A 67 -7.48 -3.35 -1.42
N SER A 68 -7.17 -2.08 -1.68
CA SER A 68 -6.25 -1.31 -0.86
C SER A 68 -6.49 0.19 -1.04
N ALA A 69 -6.42 0.95 0.06
CA ALA A 69 -6.39 2.40 0.01
C ALA A 69 -5.02 2.95 -0.45
N THR A 70 -3.95 2.16 -0.30
CA THR A 70 -2.55 2.51 -0.63
C THR A 70 -1.87 1.36 -1.38
N PRO A 71 -2.21 1.16 -2.68
CA PRO A 71 -1.65 0.07 -3.47
C PRO A 71 -0.13 0.20 -3.67
N TYR A 72 0.41 1.43 -3.72
CA TYR A 72 1.84 1.72 -3.63
C TYR A 72 2.11 2.48 -2.32
N ASN A 73 3.14 2.07 -1.58
CA ASN A 73 3.41 2.65 -0.25
C ASN A 73 4.90 2.85 0.04
N LYS A 74 5.83 2.04 -0.53
CA LYS A 74 7.29 2.18 -0.33
C LYS A 74 8.08 2.29 -1.62
N SER A 75 7.77 1.44 -2.59
CA SER A 75 8.42 1.42 -3.89
C SER A 75 7.47 0.86 -4.93
N PHE A 76 7.76 1.07 -6.20
CA PHE A 76 7.02 0.40 -7.24
C PHE A 76 7.19 -1.14 -7.23
N ILE A 77 8.26 -1.65 -6.59
CA ILE A 77 8.45 -3.09 -6.39
C ILE A 77 7.38 -3.68 -5.46
N ASP A 78 6.87 -2.91 -4.48
CA ASP A 78 5.77 -3.35 -3.61
C ASP A 78 4.50 -3.68 -4.42
N LEU A 79 4.30 -2.92 -5.49
CA LEU A 79 3.20 -3.11 -6.39
C LEU A 79 3.44 -4.34 -7.28
N SER A 80 4.66 -4.50 -7.80
CA SER A 80 5.03 -5.73 -8.51
C SER A 80 4.75 -6.96 -7.67
N ALA A 81 5.13 -6.95 -6.37
CA ALA A 81 4.83 -8.06 -5.47
C ALA A 81 3.32 -8.38 -5.42
N GLN A 82 2.46 -7.37 -5.34
CA GLN A 82 1.00 -7.58 -5.36
C GLN A 82 0.51 -8.13 -6.71
N LEU A 83 1.00 -7.59 -7.83
CA LEU A 83 0.66 -8.07 -9.17
C LEU A 83 1.13 -9.52 -9.41
N ARG A 84 2.29 -9.89 -8.87
CA ARG A 84 2.89 -11.24 -8.91
C ARG A 84 2.10 -12.31 -8.15
N LEU A 85 1.00 -11.94 -7.47
CA LEU A 85 0.02 -12.90 -6.95
C LEU A 85 -0.79 -13.56 -8.08
N PHE A 86 -0.94 -12.89 -9.24
CA PHE A 86 -1.70 -13.40 -10.38
C PHE A 86 -1.02 -13.19 -11.74
N ILE A 87 0.14 -12.53 -11.79
CA ILE A 87 0.99 -12.35 -12.96
C ILE A 87 2.26 -13.20 -12.81
N GLN A 88 2.61 -13.95 -13.85
CA GLN A 88 3.86 -14.72 -13.93
C GLN A 88 5.00 -13.90 -14.55
N ASP A 89 6.25 -14.31 -14.33
CA ASP A 89 7.43 -13.64 -14.88
C ASP A 89 7.39 -13.49 -16.41
N ASP A 90 6.91 -14.52 -17.11
CA ASP A 90 6.89 -14.59 -18.57
C ASP A 90 5.55 -14.13 -19.19
N ASP A 91 4.63 -13.57 -18.38
CA ASP A 91 3.39 -13.02 -18.89
C ASP A 91 3.68 -11.73 -19.67
N MET A 92 3.29 -11.72 -20.95
CA MET A 92 3.36 -10.51 -21.77
C MET A 92 2.20 -9.59 -21.41
N LEU A 93 2.53 -8.40 -20.90
CA LEU A 93 1.55 -7.42 -20.42
C LEU A 93 1.01 -6.52 -21.53
N GLY A 94 1.62 -6.55 -22.73
CA GLY A 94 1.25 -5.72 -23.87
C GLY A 94 1.70 -4.26 -23.76
N ILE A 95 2.48 -3.94 -22.72
CA ILE A 95 3.09 -2.63 -22.47
C ILE A 95 4.49 -2.84 -21.92
N LYS A 96 5.36 -1.83 -22.04
CA LYS A 96 6.77 -1.89 -21.64
C LYS A 96 7.18 -0.60 -20.92
N PRO A 97 8.23 -0.61 -20.07
CA PRO A 97 8.72 0.58 -19.39
C PRO A 97 9.50 1.48 -20.39
N GLU A 98 8.78 2.27 -21.17
CA GLU A 98 9.34 3.09 -22.26
C GLU A 98 10.45 4.04 -21.77
N LYS A 99 10.28 4.66 -20.59
CA LYS A 99 11.28 5.61 -20.06
C LYS A 99 12.57 4.88 -19.70
N GLN A 100 12.48 3.74 -19.04
CA GLN A 100 13.65 2.92 -18.73
C GLN A 100 14.34 2.39 -20.01
N ILE A 101 13.58 1.89 -20.97
CA ILE A 101 14.12 1.39 -22.24
C ILE A 101 14.85 2.51 -22.99
N TYR A 102 14.29 3.71 -23.01
CA TYR A 102 14.96 4.87 -23.61
C TYR A 102 16.27 5.22 -22.88
N GLN A 103 16.27 5.21 -21.54
CA GLN A 103 17.49 5.43 -20.74
C GLN A 103 18.57 4.39 -21.01
N ASP A 104 18.19 3.14 -21.25
CA ASP A 104 19.11 2.05 -21.59
C ASP A 104 19.58 2.08 -23.07
N GLY A 105 19.12 3.05 -23.86
CA GLY A 105 19.52 3.25 -25.26
C GLY A 105 18.76 2.39 -26.26
N GLY A 106 17.52 2.02 -25.93
CA GLY A 106 16.59 1.30 -26.81
C GLY A 106 16.38 -0.17 -26.46
N ILE A 107 15.35 -0.76 -27.05
CA ILE A 107 14.83 -2.10 -26.69
C ILE A 107 15.88 -3.20 -26.85
N THR A 108 16.71 -3.13 -27.89
CA THR A 108 17.75 -4.13 -28.15
C THR A 108 18.80 -4.16 -27.03
N ARG A 109 19.25 -2.99 -26.57
CA ARG A 109 20.23 -2.89 -25.47
C ARG A 109 19.61 -3.30 -24.15
N PHE A 110 18.37 -2.91 -23.91
CA PHE A 110 17.62 -3.31 -22.72
C PHE A 110 17.52 -4.84 -22.60
N VAL A 111 17.08 -5.52 -23.66
CA VAL A 111 16.95 -6.99 -23.67
C VAL A 111 18.32 -7.67 -23.53
N GLN A 112 19.37 -7.16 -24.17
CA GLN A 112 20.74 -7.67 -24.00
C GLN A 112 21.25 -7.51 -22.57
N LYS A 113 20.92 -6.39 -21.91
CA LYS A 113 21.38 -6.07 -20.56
C LYS A 113 20.72 -6.94 -19.49
N TYR A 114 19.42 -7.22 -19.64
CA TYR A 114 18.63 -7.84 -18.56
C TYR A 114 18.10 -9.25 -18.85
N GLY A 115 17.99 -9.66 -20.12
CA GLY A 115 17.69 -11.04 -20.50
C GLY A 115 16.24 -11.51 -20.31
N PHE A 116 15.28 -10.61 -20.10
CA PHE A 116 13.85 -10.91 -20.08
C PHE A 116 13.09 -10.10 -21.13
N ALA A 117 11.85 -10.51 -21.41
CA ALA A 117 11.00 -9.83 -22.37
C ALA A 117 10.68 -8.38 -21.94
N PRO A 118 10.69 -7.39 -22.86
CA PRO A 118 10.46 -5.99 -22.54
C PRO A 118 9.04 -5.71 -22.02
N GLU A 119 8.08 -6.57 -22.32
CA GLU A 119 6.69 -6.49 -21.86
C GLU A 119 6.40 -7.29 -20.59
N SER A 120 7.44 -7.83 -19.93
CA SER A 120 7.30 -8.60 -18.69
C SER A 120 7.20 -7.70 -17.46
N ILE A 121 6.61 -8.22 -16.37
CA ILE A 121 6.63 -7.54 -15.07
C ILE A 121 8.07 -7.30 -14.57
N SER A 122 9.00 -8.22 -14.88
CA SER A 122 10.42 -8.11 -14.56
C SER A 122 11.12 -6.95 -15.27
N ALA A 123 10.60 -6.51 -16.43
CA ALA A 123 11.09 -5.32 -17.11
C ALA A 123 10.72 -4.05 -16.35
N PHE A 124 9.48 -3.93 -15.88
CA PHE A 124 9.05 -2.79 -15.06
C PHE A 124 9.84 -2.67 -13.75
N GLU A 125 10.23 -3.80 -13.14
CA GLU A 125 11.09 -3.83 -11.95
C GLU A 125 12.49 -3.22 -12.15
N LYS A 126 12.89 -2.87 -13.38
CA LYS A 126 14.12 -2.11 -13.66
C LYS A 126 13.92 -0.61 -13.83
N SER A 127 12.68 -0.15 -13.88
CA SER A 127 12.38 1.27 -14.00
C SER A 127 12.20 1.90 -12.63
N ASP A 128 12.93 2.97 -12.35
CA ASP A 128 12.66 3.86 -11.23
C ASP A 128 11.74 5.03 -11.63
N ASN A 129 11.28 5.07 -12.89
CA ASN A 129 10.44 6.14 -13.41
C ASN A 129 8.96 5.91 -13.08
N ALA A 130 8.35 6.88 -12.41
CA ALA A 130 6.94 6.82 -12.02
C ALA A 130 5.96 6.67 -13.19
N ASP A 131 6.28 7.20 -14.38
CA ASP A 131 5.40 7.13 -15.54
C ASP A 131 5.27 5.70 -16.08
N ASP A 132 6.36 4.92 -16.09
CA ASP A 132 6.33 3.52 -16.52
C ASP A 132 5.40 2.70 -15.61
N TRP A 133 5.47 2.91 -14.30
CA TRP A 133 4.62 2.21 -13.34
C TRP A 133 3.18 2.70 -13.33
N ARG A 134 2.94 3.99 -13.60
CA ARG A 134 1.58 4.50 -13.84
C ARG A 134 0.97 3.77 -15.03
N ASP A 135 1.72 3.61 -16.11
CA ASP A 135 1.25 2.91 -17.31
C ASP A 135 0.95 1.44 -17.04
N LEU A 136 1.80 0.76 -16.25
CA LEU A 136 1.51 -0.58 -15.76
C LEU A 136 0.23 -0.63 -14.93
N MET A 137 0.07 0.31 -14.00
CA MET A 137 -1.06 0.33 -13.09
C MET A 137 -2.40 0.52 -13.78
N ARG A 138 -2.44 1.24 -14.90
CA ARG A 138 -3.68 1.43 -15.68
C ARG A 138 -4.32 0.11 -16.11
N LEU A 139 -3.55 -0.97 -16.27
CA LEU A 139 -4.08 -2.28 -16.67
C LEU A 139 -4.83 -2.99 -15.56
N PHE A 140 -4.48 -2.73 -14.29
CA PHE A 140 -4.91 -3.53 -13.15
C PHE A 140 -5.65 -2.74 -12.07
N LEU A 141 -5.51 -1.42 -12.05
CA LEU A 141 -6.06 -0.55 -11.03
C LEU A 141 -7.32 0.16 -11.52
N VAL A 142 -8.38 0.07 -10.73
CA VAL A 142 -9.52 0.98 -10.81
C VAL A 142 -9.43 1.92 -9.62
N ARG A 143 -9.14 3.20 -9.88
CA ARG A 143 -9.01 4.20 -8.81
C ARG A 143 -9.63 5.52 -9.25
N ARG A 144 -10.55 5.99 -8.41
CA ARG A 144 -11.27 7.24 -8.60
C ARG A 144 -11.10 8.09 -7.36
N THR A 145 -10.47 9.24 -7.52
CA THR A 145 -10.26 10.22 -6.44
C THR A 145 -11.60 10.88 -6.06
N ARG A 146 -11.69 11.43 -4.84
CA ARG A 146 -12.89 12.20 -4.44
C ARG A 146 -13.12 13.36 -5.41
N GLY A 147 -12.06 14.08 -5.76
CA GLY A 147 -12.10 15.18 -6.72
C GLY A 147 -12.66 14.73 -8.08
N PHE A 148 -12.17 13.61 -8.61
CA PHE A 148 -12.66 13.04 -9.86
C PHE A 148 -14.16 12.68 -9.79
N ILE A 149 -14.61 12.04 -8.70
CA ILE A 149 -16.04 11.74 -8.53
C ILE A 149 -16.87 13.04 -8.45
N GLN A 150 -16.41 14.04 -7.70
CA GLN A 150 -17.10 15.33 -7.59
C GLN A 150 -17.16 16.11 -8.90
N GLN A 151 -16.16 15.95 -9.78
CA GLN A 151 -16.13 16.65 -11.06
C GLN A 151 -17.00 15.96 -12.12
N HIS A 152 -17.03 14.62 -12.14
CA HIS A 152 -17.62 13.87 -13.27
C HIS A 152 -18.91 13.11 -12.97
N TYR A 153 -19.19 12.81 -11.70
CA TYR A 153 -20.37 12.02 -11.31
C TYR A 153 -21.35 12.82 -10.45
N ALA A 154 -20.87 13.82 -9.73
CA ALA A 154 -21.71 14.60 -8.84
C ALA A 154 -22.56 15.65 -9.58
N LYS A 155 -23.77 15.86 -9.07
CA LYS A 155 -24.64 16.98 -9.43
C LYS A 155 -24.43 18.10 -8.43
N THR A 156 -24.67 19.34 -8.85
CA THR A 156 -24.71 20.50 -7.95
C THR A 156 -26.14 20.78 -7.56
N ASP A 157 -26.41 20.89 -6.26
CA ASP A 157 -27.72 21.30 -5.78
C ASP A 157 -27.84 22.83 -5.89
N PRO A 158 -28.82 23.35 -6.66
CA PRO A 158 -28.96 24.79 -6.86
C PRO A 158 -29.36 25.56 -5.59
N SER A 159 -29.90 24.89 -4.57
CA SER A 159 -30.36 25.55 -3.33
C SER A 159 -29.22 25.95 -2.39
N ASN A 160 -28.13 25.18 -2.38
CA ASN A 160 -27.00 25.37 -1.44
C ASN A 160 -25.63 25.32 -2.12
N GLY A 161 -25.57 25.09 -3.43
CA GLY A 161 -24.32 24.99 -4.21
C GLY A 161 -23.50 23.74 -3.93
N ARG A 162 -23.97 22.81 -3.10
CA ARG A 162 -23.22 21.62 -2.70
C ARG A 162 -23.30 20.54 -3.77
N LYS A 163 -22.19 19.82 -3.93
CA LYS A 163 -22.14 18.64 -4.80
C LYS A 163 -22.73 17.42 -4.10
N TYR A 164 -23.45 16.57 -4.83
CA TYR A 164 -24.03 15.34 -4.33
C TYR A 164 -24.07 14.23 -5.39
N LEU A 165 -24.17 12.99 -4.94
CA LEU A 165 -24.50 11.81 -5.75
C LEU A 165 -25.95 11.40 -5.50
N ASP A 166 -26.65 10.99 -6.55
CA ASP A 166 -27.95 10.30 -6.40
C ASP A 166 -27.68 8.84 -6.02
N LEU A 167 -28.30 8.38 -4.94
CA LEU A 167 -28.34 6.98 -4.54
C LEU A 167 -29.52 6.27 -5.22
N GLU A 168 -29.46 4.95 -5.35
CA GLU A 168 -30.50 4.14 -6.00
C GLU A 168 -31.86 4.25 -5.30
N ASP A 169 -31.87 4.53 -4.00
CA ASP A 169 -33.08 4.75 -3.20
C ASP A 169 -33.66 6.17 -3.35
N GLY A 170 -33.08 6.99 -4.24
CA GLY A 170 -33.49 8.37 -4.50
C GLY A 170 -32.94 9.40 -3.51
N GLN A 171 -32.14 8.99 -2.53
CA GLN A 171 -31.53 9.93 -1.59
C GLN A 171 -30.33 10.65 -2.22
N LYS A 172 -30.10 11.91 -1.81
CA LYS A 172 -28.92 12.69 -2.17
C LYS A 172 -27.81 12.47 -1.15
N SER A 173 -26.68 11.91 -1.59
CA SER A 173 -25.47 11.82 -0.77
C SER A 173 -24.56 13.02 -1.07
N TYR A 174 -24.57 14.01 -0.19
CA TYR A 174 -23.73 15.21 -0.34
C TYR A 174 -22.27 14.94 0.04
N PHE A 175 -21.35 15.63 -0.64
CA PHE A 175 -19.96 15.67 -0.21
C PHE A 175 -19.80 16.64 0.96
N PRO A 176 -19.26 16.21 2.11
CA PRO A 176 -18.93 17.11 3.21
C PRO A 176 -17.69 17.95 2.87
N ALA A 177 -17.63 19.20 3.34
CA ALA A 177 -16.42 19.99 3.28
C ALA A 177 -15.44 19.53 4.36
N ARG A 178 -14.17 19.34 3.99
CA ARG A 178 -13.09 18.98 4.92
C ARG A 178 -12.47 20.26 5.47
N GLN A 179 -12.63 20.53 6.76
CA GLN A 179 -12.13 21.75 7.41
C GLN A 179 -11.01 21.41 8.39
N PRO A 180 -9.74 21.62 8.04
CA PRO A 180 -8.65 21.52 9.00
C PRO A 180 -8.79 22.62 10.07
N LYS A 181 -8.53 22.26 11.32
CA LYS A 181 -8.58 23.16 12.47
C LYS A 181 -7.32 23.01 13.32
N THR A 182 -6.78 24.10 13.81
CA THR A 182 -5.55 24.07 14.63
C THR A 182 -5.88 24.23 16.10
N MET A 183 -5.49 23.24 16.90
CA MET A 183 -5.50 23.31 18.36
C MET A 183 -4.13 23.76 18.85
N LYS A 184 -4.02 25.03 19.23
CA LYS A 184 -2.77 25.58 19.75
C LYS A 184 -2.56 25.18 21.21
N TYR A 185 -1.34 24.81 21.56
CA TYR A 185 -0.91 24.68 22.96
C TYR A 185 0.40 25.46 23.12
N SER A 186 0.46 26.37 24.09
CA SER A 186 1.62 27.25 24.27
C SER A 186 2.73 26.58 25.07
N PHE A 187 3.97 26.95 24.75
CA PHE A 187 5.11 26.76 25.61
C PHE A 187 5.39 28.10 26.27
N ASP A 188 5.50 28.11 27.59
CA ASP A 188 6.06 29.28 28.25
C ASP A 188 7.51 28.93 28.62
N GLU A 189 8.45 29.45 27.84
CA GLU A 189 9.89 29.31 28.12
C GLU A 189 10.30 30.07 29.38
N ALA A 190 9.57 31.14 29.73
CA ALA A 190 9.83 31.94 30.93
C ALA A 190 9.26 31.28 32.21
N MET A 191 8.24 30.43 32.10
CA MET A 191 7.62 29.74 33.24
C MET A 191 8.11 28.31 33.49
N GLU A 192 9.14 27.83 32.79
CA GLU A 192 9.64 26.46 32.94
C GLU A 192 8.54 25.38 32.80
N ASP A 193 7.60 25.58 31.85
CA ASP A 193 6.53 24.60 31.63
C ASP A 193 7.10 23.22 31.25
N GLN A 194 6.37 22.15 31.60
CA GLN A 194 6.84 20.77 31.43
C GLN A 194 7.17 20.45 29.96
N TYR A 195 6.43 21.04 29.02
CA TYR A 195 6.73 20.88 27.60
C TYR A 195 7.96 21.68 27.14
N SER A 196 8.23 22.86 27.70
CA SER A 196 9.44 23.64 27.41
C SER A 196 10.71 22.85 27.76
N LYS A 197 10.69 22.13 28.88
CA LYS A 197 11.79 21.23 29.28
C LYS A 197 11.96 20.06 28.31
N LEU A 198 10.85 19.46 27.86
CA LEU A 198 10.84 18.34 26.94
C LEU A 198 11.37 18.68 25.54
N PHE A 199 11.01 19.85 25.00
CA PHE A 199 11.45 20.27 23.66
C PHE A 199 12.79 21.03 23.67
N SER A 200 13.50 21.03 24.79
CA SER A 200 14.81 21.68 24.91
C SER A 200 15.84 21.05 23.98
N GLN A 201 16.80 21.86 23.53
CA GLN A 201 17.89 21.42 22.66
C GLN A 201 18.66 20.24 23.26
N GLU A 202 18.86 20.28 24.57
CA GLU A 202 19.58 19.25 25.29
C GLU A 202 18.88 17.87 25.23
N VAL A 203 17.54 17.82 25.38
CA VAL A 203 16.79 16.56 25.26
C VAL A 203 16.95 15.96 23.86
N VAL A 204 16.87 16.80 22.83
CA VAL A 204 17.09 16.38 21.44
C VAL A 204 18.49 15.82 21.26
N ASP A 205 19.51 16.50 21.76
CA ASP A 205 20.91 16.09 21.64
C ASP A 205 21.19 14.78 22.38
N ILE A 206 20.62 14.59 23.58
CA ILE A 206 20.72 13.32 24.32
C ILE A 206 20.15 12.17 23.49
N ILE A 207 18.92 12.29 22.98
CA ILE A 207 18.28 11.24 22.17
C ILE A 207 19.08 10.98 20.89
N SER A 208 19.57 12.03 20.25
CA SER A 208 20.38 11.92 19.02
C SER A 208 21.69 11.17 19.24
N ASN A 209 22.32 11.34 20.40
CA ASN A 209 23.64 10.77 20.70
C ASN A 209 23.60 9.39 21.38
N LEU A 210 22.43 8.81 21.61
CA LEU A 210 22.33 7.44 22.15
C LEU A 210 23.00 6.42 21.23
N HIS A 211 23.75 5.49 21.83
CA HIS A 211 24.41 4.39 21.14
C HIS A 211 23.41 3.35 20.62
N LEU A 212 22.33 3.14 21.39
CA LEU A 212 21.26 2.17 21.11
C LEU A 212 21.83 0.76 20.89
N ALA A 213 22.77 0.36 21.75
CA ALA A 213 23.59 -0.84 21.56
C ALA A 213 22.77 -2.13 21.40
N ARG A 214 21.63 -2.26 22.12
CA ARG A 214 20.69 -3.39 22.00
C ARG A 214 20.12 -3.58 20.60
N TYR A 215 20.00 -2.51 19.83
CA TYR A 215 19.43 -2.54 18.48
C TYR A 215 20.49 -2.80 17.41
N GLY A 216 21.78 -2.63 17.75
CA GLY A 216 22.93 -2.86 16.86
C GLY A 216 23.89 -3.94 17.35
N LEU A 217 23.41 -4.99 18.02
CA LEU A 217 24.26 -5.99 18.68
C LEU A 217 25.33 -6.62 17.77
N GLY A 218 25.09 -6.70 16.46
CA GLY A 218 26.05 -7.20 15.48
C GLY A 218 27.40 -6.45 15.51
N SER A 219 27.42 -5.14 15.78
CA SER A 219 28.67 -4.36 15.87
C SER A 219 29.49 -4.67 17.13
N TYR A 220 28.88 -5.35 18.11
CA TYR A 220 29.50 -5.67 19.39
C TYR A 220 29.98 -7.12 19.48
N LEU A 221 29.88 -7.92 18.41
CA LEU A 221 30.41 -9.28 18.41
C LEU A 221 31.93 -9.29 18.61
N SER A 222 32.41 -10.21 19.45
CA SER A 222 33.83 -10.49 19.66
C SER A 222 34.43 -11.26 18.47
N ASP A 223 35.74 -11.57 18.50
CA ASP A 223 36.33 -12.44 17.47
C ASP A 223 35.86 -13.89 17.66
N ILE A 224 34.76 -14.21 16.98
CA ILE A 224 34.08 -15.51 17.06
C ILE A 224 34.68 -16.57 16.13
N LYS A 225 35.73 -16.26 15.34
CA LYS A 225 36.28 -17.18 14.31
C LYS A 225 36.76 -18.52 14.90
N ASN A 226 37.26 -18.50 16.12
CA ASN A 226 37.79 -19.68 16.81
C ASN A 226 36.82 -20.26 17.86
N MET A 227 35.60 -19.73 17.96
CA MET A 227 34.61 -20.17 18.95
C MET A 227 33.72 -21.28 18.40
N LYS A 228 33.44 -22.30 19.23
CA LYS A 228 32.46 -23.33 18.89
C LYS A 228 31.04 -22.76 19.05
N LEU A 229 30.41 -22.42 17.92
CA LEU A 229 29.03 -21.94 17.84
C LEU A 229 28.08 -23.09 17.53
N ASN A 230 26.94 -23.14 18.22
CA ASN A 230 25.86 -24.06 17.86
C ASN A 230 25.04 -23.52 16.66
N SER A 231 24.15 -24.34 16.08
CA SER A 231 23.37 -23.96 14.90
C SER A 231 22.46 -22.75 15.13
N GLU A 232 21.88 -22.63 16.32
CA GLU A 232 20.98 -21.53 16.69
C GLU A 232 21.76 -20.20 16.84
N GLU A 233 22.94 -20.23 17.45
CA GLU A 233 23.82 -19.06 17.60
C GLU A 233 24.28 -18.53 16.25
N LYS A 234 24.62 -19.43 15.30
CA LYS A 234 24.98 -19.02 13.93
C LYS A 234 23.82 -18.29 13.25
N GLU A 235 22.61 -18.83 13.34
CA GLU A 235 21.41 -18.20 12.78
C GLU A 235 21.13 -16.83 13.42
N ILE A 236 21.25 -16.71 14.74
CA ILE A 236 21.08 -15.43 15.45
C ILE A 236 22.11 -14.41 14.97
N ILE A 237 23.39 -14.79 14.89
CA ILE A 237 24.49 -13.89 14.50
C ILE A 237 24.33 -13.40 13.06
N GLU A 238 23.98 -14.28 12.13
CA GLU A 238 23.71 -13.89 10.73
C GLU A 238 22.57 -12.87 10.63
N ASN A 239 21.54 -13.04 11.46
CA ASN A 239 20.40 -12.13 11.54
C ASN A 239 20.75 -10.78 12.17
N LEU A 240 21.62 -10.74 13.19
CA LEU A 240 22.07 -9.50 13.83
C LEU A 240 22.84 -8.60 12.86
N SER A 241 23.60 -9.18 11.93
CA SER A 241 24.41 -8.44 10.96
C SER A 241 23.58 -7.67 9.92
N ARG A 242 22.38 -8.18 9.56
CA ARG A 242 21.54 -7.61 8.48
C ARG A 242 20.60 -6.49 8.93
N ALA A 243 20.20 -6.45 10.21
CA ALA A 243 19.15 -5.56 10.69
C ALA A 243 19.63 -4.37 11.53
N GLY A 244 20.83 -4.44 12.13
CA GLY A 244 21.19 -3.59 13.29
C GLY A 244 21.14 -2.07 13.08
N GLN A 245 21.61 -1.56 11.93
CA GLN A 245 21.63 -0.09 11.70
C GLN A 245 20.24 0.50 11.51
N ARG A 246 19.34 -0.22 10.81
CA ARG A 246 17.96 0.22 10.60
C ARG A 246 17.22 0.38 11.92
N LEU A 247 17.41 -0.60 12.82
CA LEU A 247 16.74 -0.63 14.12
C LEU A 247 17.10 0.55 15.02
N LYS A 248 18.36 1.01 14.98
CA LYS A 248 18.77 2.21 15.73
C LYS A 248 18.04 3.45 15.24
N GLY A 249 17.98 3.65 13.93
CA GLY A 249 17.25 4.76 13.33
C GLY A 249 15.76 4.76 13.67
N PHE A 250 15.10 3.60 13.62
CA PHE A 250 13.69 3.44 14.04
C PHE A 250 13.47 3.76 15.52
N CYS A 251 14.31 3.22 16.40
CA CYS A 251 14.21 3.46 17.83
C CYS A 251 14.33 4.95 18.16
N ARG A 252 15.34 5.62 17.61
CA ARG A 252 15.55 7.06 17.81
C ARG A 252 14.37 7.88 17.30
N THR A 253 13.91 7.57 16.10
CA THR A 253 12.72 8.20 15.49
C THR A 253 11.47 8.02 16.35
N SER A 254 11.26 6.82 16.89
CA SER A 254 10.11 6.51 17.74
C SER A 254 10.13 7.33 19.04
N LEU A 255 11.30 7.51 19.67
CA LEU A 255 11.44 8.38 20.84
C LEU A 255 11.03 9.82 20.53
N PHE A 256 11.41 10.36 19.37
CA PHE A 256 10.99 11.70 18.94
C PHE A 256 9.49 11.80 18.66
N LYS A 257 8.90 10.81 17.97
CA LYS A 257 7.44 10.78 17.76
C LYS A 257 6.67 10.76 19.08
N ARG A 258 7.18 10.06 20.09
CA ARG A 258 6.57 10.01 21.42
C ARG A 258 6.69 11.32 22.18
N LEU A 259 7.84 11.99 22.06
CA LEU A 259 8.05 13.33 22.57
C LEU A 259 6.99 14.31 22.01
N GLU A 260 6.70 14.23 20.71
CA GLU A 260 5.66 15.02 20.04
C GLU A 260 4.23 14.65 20.50
N SER A 261 3.99 13.38 20.81
CA SER A 261 2.66 12.89 21.23
C SER A 261 2.29 13.31 22.65
N SER A 262 3.07 12.93 23.66
CA SER A 262 2.82 13.30 25.06
C SER A 262 4.07 13.13 25.91
N GLY A 263 4.30 14.08 26.83
CA GLY A 263 5.40 13.98 27.79
C GLY A 263 5.33 12.74 28.67
N TYR A 264 4.12 12.36 29.10
CA TYR A 264 3.89 11.12 29.86
C TYR A 264 4.38 9.88 29.09
N VAL A 265 4.00 9.79 27.81
CA VAL A 265 4.31 8.64 26.95
C VAL A 265 5.79 8.59 26.61
N PHE A 266 6.42 9.75 26.41
CA PHE A 266 7.86 9.87 26.22
C PHE A 266 8.64 9.40 27.46
N ILE A 267 8.30 9.91 28.65
CA ILE A 267 8.94 9.52 29.92
C ILE A 267 8.83 8.00 30.14
N LYS A 268 7.63 7.44 29.98
CA LYS A 268 7.39 6.00 30.10
C LYS A 268 8.26 5.18 29.14
N SER A 269 8.56 5.72 27.96
CA SER A 269 9.40 5.06 26.96
C SER A 269 10.87 5.12 27.34
N VAL A 270 11.33 6.25 27.87
CA VAL A 270 12.68 6.39 28.43
C VAL A 270 12.90 5.44 29.61
N GLU A 271 11.95 5.36 30.54
CA GLU A 271 12.01 4.44 31.69
C GLU A 271 12.12 2.96 31.23
N ARG A 272 11.33 2.56 30.24
CA ARG A 272 11.41 1.22 29.64
C ARG A 272 12.77 0.98 28.96
N HIS A 273 13.35 1.99 28.30
CA HIS A 273 14.68 1.89 27.71
C HIS A 273 15.76 1.61 28.75
N ILE A 274 15.75 2.39 29.85
CA ILE A 274 16.70 2.26 30.96
C ILE A 274 16.62 0.86 31.58
N LEU A 275 15.40 0.41 31.89
CA LEU A 275 15.17 -0.91 32.47
C LEU A 275 15.70 -2.03 31.57
N ARG A 276 15.42 -2.00 30.27
CA ARG A 276 15.89 -3.04 29.35
C ARG A 276 17.41 -3.04 29.19
N ASN A 277 18.04 -1.87 29.23
CA ASN A 277 19.50 -1.78 29.30
C ASN A 277 20.01 -2.43 30.59
N TYR A 278 19.35 -2.20 31.73
CA TYR A 278 19.71 -2.87 32.98
C TYR A 278 19.51 -4.39 32.96
N VAL A 279 18.49 -4.90 32.27
CA VAL A 279 18.31 -6.36 32.05
C VAL A 279 19.50 -6.95 31.28
N PHE A 280 19.99 -6.25 30.25
CA PHE A 280 21.20 -6.65 29.52
C PHE A 280 22.45 -6.55 30.39
N LEU A 281 22.61 -5.46 31.13
CA LEU A 281 23.75 -5.26 32.04
C LEU A 281 23.80 -6.35 33.10
N TYR A 282 22.67 -6.66 33.75
CA TYR A 282 22.56 -7.77 34.70
C TYR A 282 23.00 -9.10 34.07
N ALA A 283 22.53 -9.40 32.85
CA ALA A 283 22.93 -10.63 32.17
C ALA A 283 24.44 -10.66 31.83
N LEU A 284 25.02 -9.53 31.42
CA LEU A 284 26.46 -9.41 31.14
C LEU A 284 27.30 -9.55 32.42
N GLU A 285 26.90 -8.90 33.52
CA GLU A 285 27.59 -8.92 34.81
C GLU A 285 27.57 -10.31 35.45
N GLN A 286 26.46 -11.04 35.32
CA GLN A 286 26.29 -12.39 35.86
C GLN A 286 26.72 -13.50 34.89
N ASN A 287 27.27 -13.16 33.72
CA ASN A 287 27.65 -14.11 32.66
C ASN A 287 26.50 -15.04 32.24
N LEU A 288 25.28 -14.48 32.18
CA LEU A 288 24.05 -15.14 31.75
C LEU A 288 23.80 -14.86 30.26
N PRO A 289 23.00 -15.68 29.55
CA PRO A 289 22.68 -15.43 28.15
C PRO A 289 21.84 -14.16 27.96
N LEU A 290 22.11 -13.42 26.89
CA LEU A 290 21.35 -12.22 26.53
C LEU A 290 20.01 -12.59 25.88
N PRO A 291 18.91 -11.91 26.26
CA PRO A 291 17.64 -12.05 25.58
C PRO A 291 17.71 -11.31 24.23
N ILE A 292 17.73 -12.08 23.15
CA ILE A 292 17.56 -11.56 21.79
C ILE A 292 16.09 -11.75 21.48
N GLY A 293 15.35 -10.65 21.31
CA GLY A 293 14.00 -10.76 20.76
C GLY A 293 14.08 -11.59 19.48
N THR A 294 13.09 -12.45 19.23
CA THR A 294 12.84 -12.84 17.83
C THR A 294 12.74 -11.53 17.03
N GLN A 295 13.02 -11.55 15.72
CA GLN A 295 13.07 -10.32 14.90
C GLN A 295 11.79 -9.43 14.97
N ASP A 296 10.76 -9.89 15.69
CA ASP A 296 9.60 -9.20 16.22
C ASP A 296 9.94 -8.24 17.39
N LEU A 297 10.69 -7.17 17.10
CA LEU A 297 10.88 -6.06 18.06
C LEU A 297 9.56 -5.43 18.53
N GLY A 298 8.48 -5.60 17.76
CA GLY A 298 7.15 -5.12 18.10
C GLY A 298 6.52 -5.78 19.33
N ILE A 299 6.87 -7.02 19.67
CA ILE A 299 6.19 -7.74 20.78
C ILE A 299 6.59 -7.15 22.14
N PHE A 300 7.84 -6.71 22.27
CA PHE A 300 8.38 -6.23 23.54
C PHE A 300 8.62 -4.74 23.59
N ASP A 301 8.51 -4.04 22.47
CA ASP A 301 8.70 -2.61 22.40
C ASP A 301 7.38 -1.87 22.14
N PRO A 302 6.62 -1.50 23.19
CA PRO A 302 5.43 -0.68 23.04
C PRO A 302 5.79 0.71 22.54
N ILE A 303 7.07 0.99 22.26
CA ILE A 303 7.60 2.25 21.74
C ILE A 303 7.17 2.46 20.29
N LEU A 304 7.02 1.38 19.54
CA LEU A 304 6.58 1.43 18.15
C LEU A 304 5.11 1.83 18.05
N SER A 305 4.80 2.65 17.06
CA SER A 305 3.43 2.88 16.59
C SER A 305 2.88 1.62 15.93
N ASP A 306 1.55 1.50 15.79
CA ASP A 306 0.92 0.36 15.09
C ASP A 306 1.51 0.15 13.68
N GLN A 307 1.89 1.24 13.00
CA GLN A 307 2.50 1.18 11.67
C GLN A 307 3.91 0.59 11.68
N GLU A 308 4.72 0.98 12.67
CA GLU A 308 6.07 0.44 12.84
C GLU A 308 5.99 -1.03 13.27
N TYR A 309 4.99 -1.39 14.08
CA TYR A 309 4.69 -2.78 14.42
C TYR A 309 4.38 -3.62 13.18
N ASP A 310 3.47 -3.16 12.31
CA ASP A 310 3.15 -3.82 11.04
C ASP A 310 4.36 -3.88 10.09
N PHE A 311 5.25 -2.88 10.13
CA PHE A 311 6.48 -2.89 9.34
C PHE A 311 7.42 -4.03 9.73
N PHE A 312 7.67 -4.20 11.04
CA PHE A 312 8.55 -5.27 11.53
C PHE A 312 7.91 -6.64 11.36
N ASN A 313 6.60 -6.75 11.63
CA ASN A 313 5.89 -8.02 11.59
C ASN A 313 5.44 -8.44 10.19
N GLY A 314 5.28 -7.49 9.25
CA GLY A 314 5.03 -7.79 7.83
C GLY A 314 6.15 -8.58 7.14
N THR A 315 7.28 -8.79 7.83
CA THR A 315 8.37 -9.65 7.39
C THR A 315 8.31 -11.08 7.93
N ASN A 316 7.55 -11.36 9.01
CA ASN A 316 7.48 -12.67 9.64
C ASN A 316 6.07 -13.04 10.16
N ASP A 317 5.52 -14.11 9.59
CA ASP A 317 4.22 -14.68 9.96
C ASP A 317 4.28 -15.64 11.16
N ASN A 318 4.81 -15.21 12.31
CA ASN A 318 4.69 -16.00 13.53
C ASN A 318 3.46 -15.54 14.33
N GLU A 319 2.69 -16.53 14.80
CA GLU A 319 1.46 -16.35 15.57
C GLU A 319 1.72 -15.46 16.81
N ILE A 320 0.93 -14.40 16.93
CA ILE A 320 0.90 -13.52 18.10
C ILE A 320 0.17 -14.28 19.21
N GLU A 321 0.92 -15.05 20.01
CA GLU A 321 0.44 -15.54 21.29
C GLU A 321 1.20 -14.87 22.45
N ASN A 322 0.39 -14.33 23.38
CA ASN A 322 0.70 -13.80 24.72
C ASN A 322 0.89 -12.28 24.91
N ASN A 323 -0.25 -11.57 24.95
CA ASN A 323 -0.36 -10.21 25.49
C ASN A 323 -0.32 -10.14 27.04
N GLU A 324 -0.61 -11.22 27.77
CA GLU A 324 -0.67 -11.21 29.24
C GLU A 324 0.70 -10.96 29.90
N PHE A 325 1.77 -11.56 29.37
CA PHE A 325 3.13 -11.40 29.89
C PHE A 325 3.65 -9.96 29.82
N VAL A 326 3.34 -9.25 28.72
CA VAL A 326 3.81 -7.88 28.47
C VAL A 326 3.12 -6.89 29.42
N ASN A 327 1.86 -7.13 29.78
CA ASN A 327 1.13 -6.27 30.71
C ASN A 327 1.63 -6.47 32.16
N GLU A 328 1.96 -7.69 32.58
CA GLU A 328 2.48 -7.98 33.93
C GLU A 328 3.86 -7.36 34.19
N VAL A 329 4.71 -7.26 33.15
CA VAL A 329 5.99 -6.53 33.21
C VAL A 329 5.78 -5.01 33.25
N GLN A 330 4.68 -4.50 32.69
CA GLN A 330 4.38 -3.06 32.64
C GLN A 330 3.76 -2.51 33.92
N ASP A 331 2.98 -3.31 34.64
CA ASP A 331 2.29 -2.87 35.86
C ASP A 331 3.19 -2.88 37.10
N LYS A 332 4.36 -3.55 37.05
CA LYS A 332 5.33 -3.63 38.16
C LYS A 332 6.32 -2.48 38.23
N TYR A 333 6.22 -1.46 37.37
CA TYR A 333 7.16 -0.34 37.39
C TYR A 333 6.98 0.53 38.64
N VAL A 334 8.00 0.53 39.50
CA VAL A 334 8.11 1.48 40.62
C VAL A 334 9.29 2.42 40.33
N LYS A 335 8.97 3.71 40.26
CA LYS A 335 9.92 4.80 40.00
C LYS A 335 11.08 4.75 41.01
N GLY A 336 12.32 4.69 40.50
CA GLY A 336 13.55 4.78 41.32
C GLY A 336 14.32 3.48 41.57
N TYR A 337 13.77 2.30 41.25
CA TYR A 337 14.41 1.00 41.53
C TYR A 337 14.69 0.16 40.26
N LEU A 338 14.86 0.82 39.10
CA LEU A 338 14.98 0.14 37.79
C LEU A 338 16.14 -0.87 37.71
N LYS A 339 17.27 -0.54 38.35
CA LYS A 339 18.43 -1.44 38.40
C LYS A 339 18.18 -2.67 39.28
N GLU A 340 17.50 -2.49 40.41
CA GLU A 340 17.19 -3.58 41.35
C GLU A 340 16.13 -4.54 40.78
N GLU A 341 15.19 -4.02 40.00
CA GLU A 341 14.18 -4.83 39.31
C GLU A 341 14.71 -5.63 38.11
N ALA A 342 15.88 -5.29 37.58
CA ALA A 342 16.43 -5.92 36.37
C ALA A 342 16.58 -7.44 36.51
N SER A 343 16.98 -7.92 37.69
CA SER A 343 17.08 -9.36 38.01
C SER A 343 15.71 -10.04 37.95
N ASN A 344 14.67 -9.42 38.53
CA ASN A 344 13.30 -9.93 38.53
C ASN A 344 12.76 -10.02 37.10
N ILE A 345 12.94 -8.95 36.31
CA ILE A 345 12.50 -8.90 34.91
C ILE A 345 13.27 -9.90 34.05
N TYR A 346 14.58 -10.06 34.26
CA TYR A 346 15.37 -11.10 33.59
C TYR A 346 14.83 -12.50 33.92
N GLY A 347 14.50 -12.76 35.19
CA GLY A 347 13.87 -14.00 35.63
C GLY A 347 12.51 -14.24 34.96
N LEU A 348 11.69 -13.20 34.83
CA LEU A 348 10.43 -13.25 34.08
C LEU A 348 10.66 -13.58 32.60
N TYR A 349 11.67 -12.98 31.97
CA TYR A 349 12.02 -13.26 30.57
C TYR A 349 12.42 -14.73 30.39
N ARG A 350 13.21 -15.31 31.32
CA ARG A 350 13.60 -16.73 31.27
C ARG A 350 12.45 -17.70 31.58
N ASN A 351 11.58 -17.36 32.53
CA ASN A 351 10.59 -18.31 33.06
C ASN A 351 9.24 -18.22 32.33
N LYS A 352 8.71 -17.02 32.13
CA LYS A 352 7.39 -16.76 31.51
C LYS A 352 7.51 -16.26 30.06
N GLY A 353 8.63 -15.67 29.68
CA GLY A 353 8.88 -15.14 28.33
C GLY A 353 8.98 -16.22 27.23
N GLY A 354 9.19 -17.49 27.60
CA GLY A 354 9.06 -18.66 26.72
C GLY A 354 9.75 -18.53 25.35
N LYS A 355 9.02 -18.89 24.29
CA LYS A 355 9.43 -18.87 22.86
C LYS A 355 9.69 -17.46 22.29
N SER A 356 9.40 -16.41 23.05
CA SER A 356 9.44 -15.02 22.57
C SER A 356 10.84 -14.42 22.53
N PHE A 357 11.79 -15.06 23.24
CA PHE A 357 13.20 -14.68 23.21
C PHE A 357 14.04 -15.85 22.72
N ARG A 358 14.93 -15.57 21.79
CA ARG A 358 16.12 -16.38 21.55
C ARG A 358 17.21 -15.96 22.52
N TRP A 359 18.12 -16.86 22.83
CA TRP A 359 19.12 -16.63 23.87
C TRP A 359 20.51 -16.89 23.34
N ILE A 360 21.40 -15.93 23.55
CA ILE A 360 22.78 -16.00 23.06
C ILE A 360 23.75 -15.78 24.21
N ARG A 361 24.88 -16.50 24.22
CA ARG A 361 25.87 -16.34 25.29
C ARG A 361 26.44 -14.92 25.31
N SER A 362 26.55 -14.34 26.50
CA SER A 362 27.09 -12.99 26.72
C SER A 362 28.57 -12.86 26.34
N ASN A 363 29.36 -13.93 26.48
CA ASN A 363 30.79 -13.94 26.12
C ASN A 363 31.07 -13.83 24.60
N LEU A 364 30.03 -13.88 23.76
CA LEU A 364 30.13 -13.62 22.31
C LEU A 364 30.19 -12.11 22.00
N PHE A 365 30.06 -11.24 23.00
CA PHE A 365 30.06 -9.79 22.84
C PHE A 365 31.28 -9.15 23.52
N LYS A 366 31.77 -8.06 22.92
CA LYS A 366 32.84 -7.22 23.44
C LYS A 366 32.38 -6.50 24.71
N THR A 367 33.32 -6.20 25.62
CA THR A 367 33.09 -5.36 26.80
C THR A 367 32.53 -3.98 26.45
N LEU A 368 32.82 -3.49 25.24
CA LEU A 368 32.25 -2.25 24.69
C LEU A 368 30.71 -2.21 24.73
N LEU A 369 30.03 -3.36 24.63
CA LEU A 369 28.57 -3.42 24.76
C LEU A 369 28.11 -2.94 26.14
N MET A 370 28.75 -3.45 27.20
CA MET A 370 28.43 -3.10 28.57
C MET A 370 28.71 -1.61 28.84
N GLN A 371 29.81 -1.08 28.28
CA GLN A 371 30.16 0.33 28.39
C GLN A 371 29.06 1.21 27.75
N HIS A 372 28.69 0.95 26.50
CA HIS A 372 27.71 1.77 25.79
C HIS A 372 26.31 1.68 26.40
N LEU A 373 25.91 0.53 26.97
CA LEU A 373 24.64 0.40 27.70
C LEU A 373 24.62 1.25 28.97
N ASN A 374 25.75 1.34 29.68
CA ASN A 374 25.88 2.20 30.86
C ASN A 374 25.86 3.69 30.49
N GLU A 375 26.58 4.08 29.43
CA GLU A 375 26.57 5.45 28.92
C GLU A 375 25.17 5.90 28.48
N ASP A 376 24.44 5.04 27.75
CA ASP A 376 23.04 5.29 27.39
C ASP A 376 22.16 5.46 28.64
N ASN A 377 22.29 4.59 29.65
CA ASN A 377 21.52 4.70 30.88
C ASN A 377 21.81 5.99 31.65
N GLN A 378 23.09 6.36 31.81
CA GLN A 378 23.46 7.61 32.47
C GLN A 378 22.88 8.83 31.75
N ALA A 379 22.90 8.84 30.41
CA ALA A 379 22.32 9.91 29.62
C ALA A 379 20.79 9.99 29.79
N LEU A 380 20.10 8.84 29.74
CA LEU A 380 18.64 8.76 29.89
C LEU A 380 18.17 9.07 31.32
N GLU A 381 18.91 8.66 32.35
CA GLU A 381 18.62 8.98 33.75
C GLU A 381 18.83 10.47 34.04
N SER A 382 19.90 11.06 33.50
CA SER A 382 20.12 12.51 33.53
C SER A 382 18.96 13.25 32.88
N LEU A 383 18.48 12.78 31.72
CA LEU A 383 17.31 13.32 31.04
C LEU A 383 16.04 13.24 31.91
N LEU A 384 15.76 12.09 32.55
CA LEU A 384 14.60 11.95 33.44
C LEU A 384 14.69 12.86 34.66
N SER A 385 15.88 13.03 35.23
CA SER A 385 16.10 13.90 36.39
C SER A 385 15.79 15.37 36.08
N LYS A 386 16.11 15.82 34.86
CA LYS A 386 15.87 17.18 34.38
C LYS A 386 14.41 17.46 34.04
N ILE A 387 13.74 16.49 33.38
CA ILE A 387 12.32 16.61 33.05
C ILE A 387 11.47 16.56 34.32
N GLY A 388 11.87 15.74 35.30
CA GLY A 388 11.14 15.55 36.54
C GLY A 388 9.89 14.68 36.37
N THR A 389 8.92 14.87 37.27
CA THR A 389 7.66 14.12 37.23
C THR A 389 6.63 14.83 36.36
N TRP A 390 6.05 14.12 35.39
CA TRP A 390 4.93 14.61 34.61
C TRP A 390 3.71 14.87 35.50
N ASP A 391 3.14 16.07 35.40
CA ASP A 391 1.91 16.45 36.12
C ASP A 391 0.76 16.59 35.10
N PRO A 392 -0.14 15.61 35.00
CA PRO A 392 -1.29 15.68 34.10
C PRO A 392 -2.18 16.92 34.30
N LYS A 393 -2.17 17.56 35.47
CA LYS A 393 -2.95 18.78 35.72
C LYS A 393 -2.38 19.99 34.97
N LYS A 394 -1.10 19.96 34.63
CA LYS A 394 -0.40 21.00 33.86
C LYS A 394 -0.33 20.68 32.36
N ASP A 395 -0.86 19.54 31.92
CA ASP A 395 -0.88 19.17 30.51
C ASP A 395 -1.91 20.04 29.75
N ASN A 396 -1.38 21.04 29.03
CA ASN A 396 -2.19 21.95 28.21
C ASN A 396 -2.92 21.24 27.05
N LYS A 397 -2.39 20.13 26.51
CA LYS A 397 -3.09 19.37 25.46
C LYS A 397 -4.33 18.70 26.03
N ILE A 398 -4.24 18.07 27.21
CA ILE A 398 -5.39 17.49 27.89
C ILE A 398 -6.41 18.56 28.28
N LYS A 399 -5.94 19.69 28.84
CA LYS A 399 -6.82 20.80 29.21
C LYS A 399 -7.62 21.28 27.99
N ASN A 400 -6.93 21.59 26.89
CA ASN A 400 -7.55 22.11 25.68
C ASN A 400 -8.46 21.05 25.02
N LEU A 401 -8.07 19.77 25.06
CA LEU A 401 -8.90 18.66 24.59
C LEU A 401 -10.21 18.56 25.39
N PHE A 402 -10.11 18.60 26.72
CA PHE A 402 -11.28 18.52 27.60
C PHE A 402 -12.21 19.72 27.37
N GLU A 403 -11.68 20.94 27.23
CA GLU A 403 -12.47 22.14 26.91
C GLU A 403 -13.14 22.04 25.53
N LEU A 404 -12.43 21.53 24.52
CA LEU A 404 -12.99 21.32 23.18
C LEU A 404 -14.17 20.34 23.24
N ILE A 405 -14.00 19.22 23.94
CA ILE A 405 -15.02 18.17 24.08
C ILE A 405 -16.26 18.65 24.87
N THR A 406 -16.05 19.38 25.97
CA THR A 406 -17.11 19.70 26.94
C THR A 406 -17.77 21.06 26.72
N LYS A 407 -17.06 22.03 26.15
CA LYS A 407 -17.58 23.40 25.93
C LYS A 407 -17.90 23.68 24.47
N THR A 408 -17.01 23.28 23.56
CA THR A 408 -17.16 23.62 22.14
C THR A 408 -18.10 22.64 21.43
N HIS A 409 -17.94 21.35 21.72
CA HIS A 409 -18.68 20.28 21.04
C HIS A 409 -19.47 19.37 21.99
N PRO A 410 -20.20 19.88 23.00
CA PRO A 410 -20.77 19.09 24.11
C PRO A 410 -21.71 17.95 23.70
N ASP A 411 -22.33 18.04 22.52
CA ASP A 411 -23.35 17.10 22.05
C ASP A 411 -22.99 16.38 20.73
N LYS A 412 -21.77 16.61 20.20
CA LYS A 412 -21.29 15.94 18.98
C LYS A 412 -20.44 14.70 19.25
N LYS A 413 -20.55 13.66 18.42
CA LYS A 413 -19.62 12.53 18.44
C LYS A 413 -18.23 12.99 18.02
N ILE A 414 -17.20 12.49 18.69
CA ILE A 414 -15.80 12.91 18.47
C ILE A 414 -14.91 11.66 18.35
N LEU A 415 -14.11 11.63 17.30
CA LEU A 415 -13.10 10.60 17.08
C LEU A 415 -11.71 11.19 17.32
N ILE A 416 -10.96 10.63 18.26
CA ILE A 416 -9.62 11.11 18.63
C ILE A 416 -8.60 10.08 18.16
N PHE A 417 -7.71 10.49 17.27
CA PHE A 417 -6.60 9.66 16.81
C PHE A 417 -5.28 10.03 17.48
N THR A 418 -4.50 8.99 17.78
CA THR A 418 -3.10 9.08 18.24
C THR A 418 -2.29 7.95 17.61
N GLN A 419 -0.97 8.10 17.51
CA GLN A 419 -0.11 7.02 16.99
C GLN A 419 0.14 5.88 17.98
N PHE A 420 -0.07 6.09 19.29
CA PHE A 420 0.43 5.18 20.33
C PHE A 420 -0.65 4.71 21.31
N ALA A 421 -0.66 3.41 21.59
CA ALA A 421 -1.57 2.81 22.58
C ALA A 421 -1.38 3.37 23.99
N ASP A 422 -0.15 3.72 24.39
CA ASP A 422 0.10 4.37 25.69
C ASP A 422 -0.61 5.74 25.78
N THR A 423 -0.72 6.47 24.67
CA THR A 423 -1.46 7.73 24.61
C THR A 423 -2.96 7.51 24.75
N VAL A 424 -3.51 6.45 24.14
CA VAL A 424 -4.91 6.05 24.33
C VAL A 424 -5.19 5.80 25.82
N ALA A 425 -4.37 4.98 26.47
CA ALA A 425 -4.50 4.67 27.90
C ALA A 425 -4.36 5.92 28.78
N TYR A 426 -3.41 6.80 28.46
CA TYR A 426 -3.22 8.07 29.15
C TYR A 426 -4.45 8.97 29.05
N LEU A 427 -4.97 9.17 27.84
CA LEU A 427 -6.16 9.99 27.60
C LEU A 427 -7.39 9.39 28.30
N GLN A 428 -7.58 8.08 28.24
CA GLN A 428 -8.71 7.44 28.93
C GLN A 428 -8.66 7.67 30.44
N THR A 429 -7.49 7.51 31.03
CA THR A 429 -7.29 7.68 32.47
C THR A 429 -7.56 9.12 32.90
N GLU A 430 -6.94 10.09 32.22
CA GLU A 430 -7.00 11.49 32.64
C GLU A 430 -8.32 12.18 32.28
N LEU A 431 -8.96 11.82 31.16
CA LEU A 431 -10.30 12.31 30.83
C LEU A 431 -11.36 11.71 31.77
N GLY A 432 -11.23 10.42 32.11
CA GLY A 432 -12.10 9.77 33.10
C GLY A 432 -12.00 10.42 34.48
N LYS A 433 -10.78 10.72 34.95
CA LYS A 433 -10.55 11.47 36.21
C LYS A 433 -11.18 12.87 36.21
N LYS A 434 -11.32 13.49 35.04
CA LYS A 434 -11.99 14.78 34.86
C LYS A 434 -13.52 14.67 34.74
N GLY A 435 -14.08 13.47 34.86
CA GLY A 435 -15.52 13.22 34.83
C GLY A 435 -16.12 13.09 33.42
N LEU A 436 -15.30 12.83 32.40
CA LEU A 436 -15.83 12.52 31.07
C LEU A 436 -16.55 11.17 31.10
N GLU A 437 -17.69 11.05 30.41
CA GLU A 437 -18.47 9.82 30.30
C GLU A 437 -18.65 9.39 28.84
N LYS A 438 -19.16 8.16 28.64
CA LYS A 438 -19.48 7.58 27.31
C LYS A 438 -18.32 7.65 26.31
N PHE A 439 -17.13 7.22 26.73
CA PHE A 439 -15.96 7.14 25.88
C PHE A 439 -15.23 5.80 26.02
N ALA A 440 -14.52 5.38 24.97
CA ALA A 440 -13.70 4.18 24.99
C ALA A 440 -12.39 4.36 24.20
N GLY A 441 -11.40 3.52 24.51
CA GLY A 441 -10.13 3.44 23.82
C GLY A 441 -10.03 2.17 22.97
N VAL A 442 -9.50 2.29 21.76
CA VAL A 442 -9.27 1.19 20.83
C VAL A 442 -7.81 1.19 20.39
N THR A 443 -7.16 0.03 20.48
CA THR A 443 -5.76 -0.14 20.09
C THR A 443 -5.59 -1.46 19.33
N GLY A 444 -4.41 -1.72 18.74
CA GLY A 444 -4.10 -3.03 18.16
C GLY A 444 -4.20 -4.22 19.13
N LYS A 445 -4.29 -3.97 20.45
CA LYS A 445 -4.48 -5.00 21.49
C LYS A 445 -5.95 -5.27 21.83
N SER A 446 -6.89 -4.49 21.30
CA SER A 446 -8.32 -4.68 21.57
C SER A 446 -8.80 -5.98 20.93
N GLU A 447 -9.42 -6.87 21.72
CA GLU A 447 -9.91 -8.17 21.23
C GLU A 447 -11.02 -8.03 20.18
N ASP A 448 -11.98 -7.13 20.43
CA ASP A 448 -13.04 -6.81 19.48
C ASP A 448 -13.15 -5.29 19.24
N PRO A 449 -12.36 -4.75 18.29
CA PRO A 449 -12.48 -3.37 17.85
C PRO A 449 -13.86 -3.07 17.23
N SER A 450 -14.54 -4.06 16.65
CA SER A 450 -15.79 -3.85 15.92
C SER A 450 -16.94 -3.54 16.86
N ASP A 451 -17.01 -4.18 18.03
CA ASP A 451 -18.02 -3.87 19.07
C ASP A 451 -17.94 -2.40 19.52
N LEU A 452 -16.73 -1.91 19.78
CA LEU A 452 -16.52 -0.51 20.18
C LEU A 452 -16.87 0.47 19.04
N VAL A 453 -16.57 0.10 17.78
CA VAL A 453 -16.98 0.86 16.60
C VAL A 453 -18.50 0.89 16.46
N TRP A 454 -19.21 -0.23 16.72
CA TRP A 454 -20.67 -0.28 16.67
C TRP A 454 -21.32 0.55 17.76
N LYS A 455 -20.76 0.56 18.97
CA LYS A 455 -21.22 1.45 20.05
C LYS A 455 -20.97 2.92 19.73
N PHE A 456 -19.91 3.25 19.01
CA PHE A 456 -19.61 4.63 18.61
C PHE A 456 -20.35 5.10 17.36
N SER A 457 -20.55 4.25 16.35
CA SER A 457 -21.18 4.61 15.08
C SER A 457 -22.29 3.62 14.69
N PRO A 458 -23.35 3.49 15.51
CA PRO A 458 -24.39 2.49 15.31
C PRO A 458 -25.22 2.69 14.03
N GLU A 459 -25.43 3.92 13.55
CA GLU A 459 -26.19 4.17 12.31
C GLU A 459 -25.44 3.63 11.09
N SER A 460 -24.20 4.07 10.91
CA SER A 460 -23.38 3.72 9.74
C SER A 460 -23.05 2.23 9.67
N ASN A 461 -23.11 1.52 10.80
CA ASN A 461 -22.89 0.08 10.89
C ASN A 461 -24.18 -0.75 10.89
N ASN A 462 -25.37 -0.12 10.80
CA ASN A 462 -26.67 -0.78 10.95
C ASN A 462 -26.78 -1.59 12.26
N ALA A 463 -26.20 -1.07 13.34
CA ALA A 463 -26.14 -1.72 14.65
C ALA A 463 -27.11 -1.09 15.67
N LYS A 464 -27.95 -0.12 15.26
CA LYS A 464 -28.93 0.55 16.14
C LYS A 464 -29.85 -0.42 16.89
N ASP A 465 -30.30 -1.49 16.24
CA ASP A 465 -31.19 -2.47 16.88
C ASP A 465 -30.45 -3.42 17.83
N ARG A 466 -29.10 -3.40 17.81
CA ARG A 466 -28.23 -4.28 18.62
C ARG A 466 -27.64 -3.56 19.83
N ILE A 467 -27.54 -2.23 19.78
CA ILE A 467 -26.89 -1.40 20.80
C ILE A 467 -27.93 -0.56 21.52
N ASN A 468 -27.99 -0.69 22.85
CA ASN A 468 -28.84 0.17 23.68
C ASN A 468 -28.31 1.62 23.65
N SER A 469 -29.18 2.62 23.64
CA SER A 469 -28.77 4.04 23.64
C SER A 469 -27.91 4.44 24.87
N ASN A 470 -27.98 3.68 25.95
CA ASN A 470 -27.14 3.89 27.14
C ASN A 470 -25.70 3.36 26.96
N GLU A 471 -25.51 2.40 26.06
CA GLU A 471 -24.20 1.82 25.71
C GLU A 471 -23.51 2.60 24.59
N GLU A 472 -24.25 3.51 23.94
CA GLU A 472 -23.75 4.31 22.84
C GLU A 472 -22.61 5.24 23.30
N LEU A 473 -21.48 5.13 22.62
CA LEU A 473 -20.30 5.95 22.86
C LEU A 473 -20.43 7.28 22.13
N ARG A 474 -20.04 8.33 22.84
CA ARG A 474 -19.94 9.69 22.34
C ARG A 474 -18.54 9.97 21.80
N ILE A 475 -17.52 9.39 22.41
CA ILE A 475 -16.11 9.65 22.10
C ILE A 475 -15.38 8.33 21.92
N LEU A 476 -14.61 8.22 20.84
CA LEU A 476 -13.75 7.08 20.59
C LEU A 476 -12.31 7.57 20.45
N ILE A 477 -11.42 7.02 21.27
CA ILE A 477 -9.99 7.31 21.23
C ILE A 477 -9.32 6.10 20.59
N ALA A 478 -8.62 6.29 19.49
CA ALA A 478 -8.10 5.18 18.72
C ALA A 478 -6.65 5.42 18.27
N THR A 479 -5.90 4.33 18.17
CA THR A 479 -4.71 4.31 17.33
C THR A 479 -5.09 4.22 15.85
N ASP A 480 -4.09 4.19 14.97
CA ASP A 480 -4.33 4.01 13.52
C ASP A 480 -4.95 2.64 13.17
N VAL A 481 -5.16 1.74 14.14
CA VAL A 481 -5.97 0.51 13.97
C VAL A 481 -7.38 0.78 13.43
N LEU A 482 -7.97 1.94 13.72
CA LEU A 482 -9.27 2.36 13.18
C LEU A 482 -9.15 3.31 11.98
N SER A 483 -7.94 3.62 11.53
CA SER A 483 -7.71 4.46 10.34
C SER A 483 -8.00 3.71 9.03
N GLU A 484 -8.19 2.38 9.10
CA GLU A 484 -8.46 1.48 7.99
C GLU A 484 -9.67 0.57 8.29
N GLY A 485 -10.27 -0.03 7.26
CA GLY A 485 -11.34 -1.04 7.39
C GLY A 485 -12.68 -0.69 8.09
N GLN A 486 -12.88 0.44 8.77
CA GLN A 486 -14.08 0.67 9.62
C GLN A 486 -15.00 1.82 9.17
N ASN A 487 -16.30 1.73 9.50
CA ASN A 487 -17.32 2.75 9.22
C ASN A 487 -17.55 3.62 10.48
N LEU A 488 -17.26 4.92 10.38
CA LEU A 488 -17.30 5.88 11.50
C LEU A 488 -18.08 7.16 11.17
N GLN A 489 -19.01 7.11 10.19
CA GLN A 489 -19.67 8.29 9.62
C GLN A 489 -20.72 8.94 10.53
N ASP A 490 -21.08 8.34 11.67
CA ASP A 490 -21.94 9.00 12.68
C ASP A 490 -21.22 10.19 13.34
N CYS A 491 -19.90 10.24 13.21
CA CYS A 491 -19.05 11.34 13.64
C CYS A 491 -18.85 12.38 12.53
N SER A 492 -18.50 13.60 12.88
CA SER A 492 -18.03 14.63 11.93
C SER A 492 -16.87 15.47 12.49
N ILE A 493 -16.33 15.07 13.64
CA ILE A 493 -15.27 15.77 14.35
C ILE A 493 -14.14 14.80 14.64
N ILE A 494 -13.01 15.05 14.00
CA ILE A 494 -11.80 14.27 14.14
C ILE A 494 -10.77 15.13 14.85
N ILE A 495 -10.10 14.56 15.86
CA ILE A 495 -9.03 15.22 16.59
C ILE A 495 -7.77 14.36 16.46
N ASN A 496 -6.76 14.90 15.80
CA ASN A 496 -5.41 14.33 15.77
C ASN A 496 -4.66 14.85 17.00
N PHE A 497 -4.60 14.03 18.04
CA PHE A 497 -3.91 14.38 19.28
C PHE A 497 -2.41 14.53 19.06
N ASP A 498 -1.84 13.72 18.16
CA ASP A 498 -0.50 13.87 17.63
C ASP A 498 -0.51 13.92 16.11
N LEU A 499 0.46 14.64 15.56
CA LEU A 499 0.57 14.89 14.14
C LEU A 499 1.33 13.72 13.49
N PRO A 500 0.69 12.91 12.63
CA PRO A 500 1.41 11.89 11.90
C PRO A 500 2.47 12.54 11.02
N TRP A 501 3.56 11.82 10.80
CA TRP A 501 4.66 12.35 10.01
C TRP A 501 4.28 12.47 8.53
N ALA A 502 3.47 11.54 7.99
CA ALA A 502 2.96 11.59 6.62
C ALA A 502 1.53 12.17 6.55
N ILE A 503 1.31 13.12 5.63
CA ILE A 503 -0.01 13.78 5.46
C ILE A 503 -1.12 12.82 5.08
N ILE A 504 -0.79 11.76 4.31
CA ILE A 504 -1.74 10.77 3.84
C ILE A 504 -2.51 10.12 5.01
N ARG A 505 -1.90 10.04 6.20
CA ARG A 505 -2.57 9.52 7.40
C ARG A 505 -3.70 10.42 7.88
N LEU A 506 -3.55 11.74 7.81
CA LEU A 506 -4.65 12.66 8.12
C LEU A 506 -5.80 12.48 7.12
N ILE A 507 -5.48 12.32 5.84
CA ILE A 507 -6.47 12.09 4.78
C ILE A 507 -7.19 10.75 5.00
N GLN A 508 -6.47 9.68 5.34
CA GLN A 508 -7.05 8.36 5.63
C GLN A 508 -7.98 8.38 6.85
N ARG A 509 -7.57 9.06 7.93
CA ARG A 509 -8.39 9.27 9.15
C ARG A 509 -9.67 10.02 8.80
N VAL A 510 -9.58 11.10 8.02
CA VAL A 510 -10.75 11.84 7.53
C VAL A 510 -11.63 10.97 6.63
N GLY A 511 -11.03 10.16 5.76
CA GLY A 511 -11.72 9.21 4.88
C GLY A 511 -12.45 8.05 5.59
N ARG A 512 -12.28 7.87 6.91
CA ARG A 512 -13.13 6.95 7.70
C ARG A 512 -14.51 7.52 7.97
N VAL A 513 -14.59 8.85 8.01
CA VAL A 513 -15.79 9.62 8.34
C VAL A 513 -16.40 10.24 7.08
N ASP A 514 -15.57 10.63 6.11
CA ASP A 514 -15.96 11.07 4.78
C ASP A 514 -16.24 9.88 3.86
N ARG A 515 -17.40 9.26 4.03
CA ARG A 515 -17.90 8.16 3.19
C ARG A 515 -19.37 8.39 2.84
N ILE A 516 -19.86 7.62 1.86
CA ILE A 516 -21.31 7.54 1.56
C ILE A 516 -22.05 7.22 2.87
N GLY A 517 -23.10 7.99 3.15
CA GLY A 517 -23.85 7.94 4.42
C GLY A 517 -23.50 9.06 5.41
N GLN A 518 -22.43 9.83 5.20
CA GLN A 518 -22.12 11.01 5.99
C GLN A 518 -23.21 12.09 5.81
N LYS A 519 -23.78 12.56 6.92
CA LYS A 519 -24.89 13.54 6.94
C LYS A 519 -24.42 14.96 7.24
N ALA A 520 -23.26 15.11 7.90
CA ALA A 520 -22.73 16.43 8.25
C ALA A 520 -22.34 17.21 7.00
N GLU A 521 -22.55 18.52 7.05
CA GLU A 521 -22.08 19.43 5.99
C GLU A 521 -20.56 19.61 6.03
N ASN A 522 -19.99 19.67 7.23
CA ASN A 522 -18.58 19.91 7.47
C ASN A 522 -18.01 18.77 8.32
N ILE A 523 -16.85 18.26 7.92
CA ILE A 523 -15.99 17.42 8.75
C ILE A 523 -14.89 18.33 9.31
N LEU A 524 -14.86 18.47 10.63
CA LEU A 524 -13.85 19.25 11.33
C LEU A 524 -12.68 18.35 11.69
N ALA A 525 -11.48 18.64 11.18
CA ALA A 525 -10.26 17.88 11.46
C ALA A 525 -9.29 18.73 12.29
N TYR A 526 -9.39 18.62 13.61
CA TYR A 526 -8.52 19.30 14.56
C TYR A 526 -7.15 18.63 14.63
N SER A 527 -6.08 19.41 14.65
CA SER A 527 -4.71 18.93 14.86
C SER A 527 -4.03 19.75 15.95
N PHE A 528 -3.43 19.09 16.94
CA PHE A 528 -2.64 19.77 17.96
C PHE A 528 -1.30 20.24 17.38
N ILE A 529 -1.03 21.54 17.49
CA ILE A 529 0.20 22.18 17.02
C ILE A 529 0.64 23.21 18.08
N PRO A 530 1.93 23.34 18.38
CA PRO A 530 2.37 24.33 19.36
C PRO A 530 2.13 25.79 18.94
N ALA A 531 1.83 26.64 19.92
CA ALA A 531 1.41 28.03 19.72
C ALA A 531 2.54 28.92 19.20
N ASP A 532 3.79 28.66 19.65
CA ASP A 532 5.02 29.36 19.25
C ASP A 532 5.39 29.15 17.77
N GLY A 533 4.52 28.46 17.02
CA GLY A 533 4.59 28.27 15.58
C GLY A 533 5.06 26.87 15.20
N VAL A 534 4.66 26.48 13.99
CA VAL A 534 5.11 25.25 13.30
C VAL A 534 6.64 25.14 13.20
N GLU A 535 7.35 26.28 13.28
CA GLU A 535 8.80 26.34 13.12
C GLU A 535 9.58 25.51 14.13
N LYS A 536 9.13 25.39 15.38
CA LYS A 536 9.80 24.55 16.38
C LYS A 536 9.77 23.08 15.96
N ILE A 537 8.60 22.58 15.56
CA ILE A 537 8.45 21.21 15.05
C ILE A 537 9.29 21.01 13.78
N ILE A 538 9.25 21.95 12.83
CA ILE A 538 10.08 21.88 11.61
C ILE A 538 11.56 21.78 11.97
N LYS A 539 12.06 22.63 12.88
CA LYS A 539 13.46 22.62 13.32
C LYS A 539 13.83 21.30 13.98
N LEU A 540 12.98 20.79 14.88
CA LEU A 540 13.16 19.49 15.54
C LEU A 540 13.25 18.35 14.52
N ARG A 541 12.27 18.25 13.60
CA ARG A 541 12.26 17.22 12.56
C ARG A 541 13.45 17.33 11.61
N SER A 542 13.85 18.54 11.22
CA SER A 542 15.01 18.75 10.34
C SER A 542 16.33 18.33 10.98
N ARG A 543 16.49 18.57 12.29
CA ARG A 543 17.70 18.16 13.02
C ARG A 543 17.79 16.66 13.15
N LEU A 544 16.66 16.00 13.45
CA LEU A 544 16.61 14.55 13.49
C LEU A 544 17.00 13.94 12.14
N ALA A 545 16.44 14.45 11.04
CA ALA A 545 16.77 14.01 9.70
C ALA A 545 18.28 14.14 9.41
N GLN A 546 18.87 15.29 9.76
CA GLN A 546 20.31 15.51 9.61
C GLN A 546 21.13 14.50 10.43
N ARG A 547 20.79 14.28 11.71
CA ARG A 547 21.54 13.36 12.58
C ARG A 547 21.47 11.90 12.13
N LEU A 548 20.30 11.45 11.68
CA LEU A 548 20.16 10.10 11.14
C LEU A 548 21.01 9.93 9.87
N SER A 549 21.10 10.99 9.05
CA SER A 549 21.95 10.99 7.85
C SER A 549 23.44 10.92 8.22
N GLU A 550 23.87 11.69 9.21
CA GLU A 550 25.25 11.69 9.72
C GLU A 550 25.67 10.31 10.26
N ASN A 551 24.75 9.60 10.92
CA ASN A 551 25.01 8.27 11.48
C ASN A 551 24.94 7.12 10.46
N ALA A 552 24.68 7.40 9.18
CA ALA A 552 24.35 6.39 8.16
C ALA A 552 23.18 5.46 8.56
N GLU A 553 22.33 5.92 9.47
CA GLU A 553 21.11 5.24 9.92
C GLU A 553 19.92 5.54 8.98
N VAL A 554 20.12 6.43 8.00
CA VAL A 554 19.17 6.70 6.90
C VAL A 554 19.06 5.52 5.94
N ILE A 555 20.08 4.67 5.80
CA ILE A 555 20.05 3.55 4.85
C ILE A 555 19.15 2.42 5.41
N GLY A 556 17.85 2.51 5.10
CA GLY A 556 16.82 1.53 5.45
C GLY A 556 15.99 1.86 6.71
N THR A 557 16.15 3.02 7.31
CA THR A 557 14.97 3.77 7.78
C THR A 557 14.36 4.39 6.53
N ASP A 558 13.04 4.36 6.35
CA ASP A 558 12.44 4.70 5.06
C ASP A 558 12.98 6.07 4.57
N GLU A 559 13.63 6.13 3.39
CA GLU A 559 13.96 7.41 2.75
C GLU A 559 12.66 8.24 2.56
N GLN A 560 11.53 7.56 2.38
CA GLN A 560 10.17 8.11 2.41
C GLN A 560 9.64 8.55 3.78
N PHE A 561 10.17 8.08 4.90
CA PHE A 561 9.86 8.67 6.22
C PHE A 561 10.28 10.15 6.26
N PHE A 562 11.29 10.53 5.45
CA PHE A 562 11.74 11.90 5.26
C PHE A 562 11.22 12.55 3.96
N GLU A 563 11.05 11.80 2.86
CA GLU A 563 10.54 12.34 1.58
C GLU A 563 9.02 12.56 1.55
N ASP A 564 8.22 11.68 2.17
CA ASP A 564 6.75 11.81 2.30
C ASP A 564 6.31 12.44 3.63
N GLY A 565 7.28 12.83 4.46
CA GLY A 565 7.03 13.62 5.66
C GLY A 565 6.32 14.92 5.30
N LEU A 566 5.45 15.41 6.18
CA LEU A 566 4.81 16.71 6.07
C LEU A 566 5.88 17.75 5.79
N ASN A 567 5.93 18.20 4.53
CA ASN A 567 6.95 19.15 4.13
C ASN A 567 6.67 20.49 4.81
N LYS A 568 7.66 21.39 4.81
CA LYS A 568 7.55 22.68 5.52
C LYS A 568 6.32 23.49 5.08
N GLU A 569 5.90 23.34 3.82
CA GLU A 569 4.73 24.02 3.26
C GLU A 569 3.42 23.39 3.75
N GLN A 570 3.28 22.07 3.67
CA GLN A 570 2.13 21.33 4.17
C GLN A 570 1.92 21.57 5.67
N MET A 571 2.98 21.61 6.48
CA MET A 571 2.82 21.93 7.90
C MET A 571 2.31 23.36 8.12
N LYS A 572 2.79 24.33 7.33
CA LYS A 572 2.30 25.71 7.39
C LYS A 572 0.84 25.81 6.93
N ASP A 573 0.48 25.09 5.87
CA ASP A 573 -0.89 25.03 5.36
C ASP A 573 -1.85 24.44 6.39
N LEU A 574 -1.44 23.37 7.10
CA LEU A 574 -2.23 22.79 8.17
C LEU A 574 -2.45 23.78 9.32
N TYR A 575 -1.38 24.47 9.74
CA TYR A 575 -1.45 25.48 10.82
C TYR A 575 -2.32 26.68 10.44
N ASN A 576 -2.29 27.07 9.16
CA ASN A 576 -3.12 28.13 8.61
C ASN A 576 -4.52 27.66 8.22
N GLU A 577 -4.91 26.43 8.56
CA GLU A 577 -6.25 25.87 8.32
C GLU A 577 -6.66 25.87 6.84
N LYS A 578 -5.71 25.67 5.91
CA LYS A 578 -5.99 25.60 4.47
C LYS A 578 -6.65 24.28 4.09
N ALA A 579 -7.87 24.34 3.53
CA ALA A 579 -8.66 23.15 3.17
C ALA A 579 -7.97 22.26 2.13
N GLU A 580 -7.17 22.82 1.21
CA GLU A 580 -6.53 22.07 0.13
C GLU A 580 -5.61 20.95 0.65
N ILE A 581 -5.10 21.07 1.88
CA ILE A 581 -4.22 20.04 2.47
C ILE A 581 -4.93 18.70 2.66
N LEU A 582 -6.24 18.72 2.92
CA LEU A 582 -7.06 17.52 3.08
C LEU A 582 -7.73 17.10 1.76
N GLU A 583 -7.57 17.89 0.70
CA GLU A 583 -8.14 17.63 -0.63
C GLU A 583 -7.10 17.18 -1.68
N LYS A 584 -5.80 17.36 -1.42
CA LYS A 584 -4.69 16.94 -2.29
C LYS A 584 -4.66 15.41 -2.47
N GLU A 585 -5.51 14.92 -3.36
CA GLU A 585 -5.32 13.70 -4.14
C GLU A 585 -4.84 14.20 -5.51
N THR A 586 -3.58 13.94 -5.87
CA THR A 586 -2.96 14.41 -7.11
C THR A 586 -3.78 13.96 -8.32
N ASP A 587 -4.31 14.90 -9.12
CA ASP A 587 -5.12 14.64 -10.33
C ASP A 587 -4.42 13.75 -11.37
N SER A 588 -3.10 13.51 -11.24
CA SER A 588 -2.33 12.57 -12.04
C SER A 588 -2.58 11.08 -11.75
N GLU A 589 -3.52 10.72 -10.86
CA GLU A 589 -3.71 9.37 -10.33
C GLU A 589 -5.05 8.69 -10.72
N VAL A 590 -5.74 9.20 -11.73
CA VAL A 590 -6.96 8.58 -12.26
C VAL A 590 -6.58 7.46 -13.26
N ASP A 591 -7.21 6.29 -13.14
CA ASP A 591 -6.97 5.19 -14.08
C ASP A 591 -7.39 5.56 -15.51
N LEU A 592 -6.77 4.94 -16.53
CA LEU A 592 -7.00 5.29 -17.93
C LEU A 592 -8.45 5.07 -18.37
N SER A 593 -9.12 4.03 -17.86
CA SER A 593 -10.51 3.77 -18.19
C SER A 593 -11.40 4.88 -17.65
N SER A 594 -11.13 5.34 -16.42
CA SER A 594 -11.80 6.49 -15.81
C SER A 594 -11.47 7.80 -16.56
N TYR A 595 -10.22 8.01 -16.98
CA TYR A 595 -9.84 9.19 -17.78
C TYR A 595 -10.50 9.20 -19.17
N ALA A 596 -10.49 8.08 -19.88
CA ALA A 596 -11.18 7.92 -21.16
C ALA A 596 -12.69 8.11 -21.01
N TYR A 597 -13.29 7.54 -19.95
CA TYR A 597 -14.69 7.76 -19.62
C TYR A 597 -14.98 9.23 -19.31
N GLN A 598 -14.08 9.94 -18.62
CA GLN A 598 -14.18 11.38 -18.38
C GLN A 598 -14.19 12.16 -19.70
N ILE A 599 -13.27 11.86 -20.64
CA ILE A 599 -13.23 12.52 -21.95
C ILE A 599 -14.56 12.28 -22.69
N TRP A 600 -14.99 11.03 -22.77
CA TRP A 600 -16.25 10.64 -23.38
C TRP A 600 -17.44 11.37 -22.76
N LYS A 601 -17.56 11.34 -21.42
CA LYS A 601 -18.70 11.92 -20.70
C LYS A 601 -18.74 13.43 -20.84
N SER A 602 -17.57 14.09 -20.78
CA SER A 602 -17.45 15.54 -20.98
C SER A 602 -17.88 15.93 -22.39
N ALA A 603 -17.48 15.17 -23.40
CA ALA A 603 -17.86 15.40 -24.79
C ALA A 603 -19.39 15.27 -25.00
N ILE A 604 -20.00 14.17 -24.54
CA ILE A 604 -21.45 13.96 -24.75
C ILE A 604 -22.32 14.87 -23.87
N ASN A 605 -21.82 15.31 -22.71
CA ASN A 605 -22.53 16.31 -21.90
C ASN A 605 -22.50 17.69 -22.57
N ALA A 606 -21.37 18.06 -23.19
CA ALA A 606 -21.24 19.31 -23.92
C ALA A 606 -22.04 19.31 -25.23
N ASN A 607 -22.14 18.15 -25.90
CA ASN A 607 -22.94 17.97 -27.10
C ASN A 607 -23.55 16.54 -27.15
N PRO A 608 -24.82 16.38 -26.74
CA PRO A 608 -25.49 15.07 -26.70
C PRO A 608 -25.55 14.35 -28.05
N ASP A 609 -25.53 15.07 -29.18
CA ASP A 609 -25.56 14.47 -30.51
C ASP A 609 -24.30 13.64 -30.83
N LEU A 610 -23.18 13.91 -30.13
CA LEU A 610 -21.92 13.19 -30.33
C LEU A 610 -22.04 11.71 -29.99
N GLU A 611 -22.89 11.33 -29.02
CA GLU A 611 -23.02 9.94 -28.62
C GLU A 611 -23.44 9.04 -29.79
N ASN A 612 -24.46 9.48 -30.53
CA ASN A 612 -24.96 8.73 -31.69
C ASN A 612 -24.03 8.87 -32.91
N LYS A 613 -23.40 10.03 -33.10
CA LYS A 613 -22.47 10.25 -34.22
C LYS A 613 -21.23 9.37 -34.09
N ILE A 614 -20.59 9.35 -32.93
CA ILE A 614 -19.35 8.59 -32.70
C ILE A 614 -19.60 7.08 -32.82
N LYS A 615 -20.70 6.55 -32.26
CA LYS A 615 -21.06 5.12 -32.37
C LYS A 615 -21.33 4.64 -33.80
N LYS A 616 -21.64 5.56 -34.72
CA LYS A 616 -21.91 5.28 -36.14
C LYS A 616 -20.70 5.51 -37.04
N LEU A 617 -19.58 6.01 -36.52
CA LEU A 617 -18.37 6.20 -37.31
C LEU A 617 -17.86 4.84 -37.80
N PRO A 618 -17.55 4.70 -39.10
CA PRO A 618 -16.92 3.48 -39.60
C PRO A 618 -15.48 3.37 -39.09
N ASP A 619 -14.91 2.18 -39.24
CA ASP A 619 -13.47 2.00 -39.09
C ASP A 619 -12.71 2.84 -40.14
N VAL A 620 -11.41 3.09 -39.91
CA VAL A 620 -10.50 3.85 -40.79
C VAL A 620 -10.81 5.35 -40.90
N VAL A 621 -11.48 5.93 -39.89
CA VAL A 621 -11.67 7.39 -39.83
C VAL A 621 -10.34 8.10 -39.56
N TYR A 622 -10.08 9.18 -40.29
CA TYR A 622 -8.89 9.99 -40.10
C TYR A 622 -9.20 11.47 -39.99
N SER A 623 -8.36 12.20 -39.26
CA SER A 623 -8.37 13.65 -39.18
C SER A 623 -6.94 14.16 -39.01
N THR A 624 -6.74 15.46 -39.12
CA THR A 624 -5.46 16.10 -38.82
C THR A 624 -5.69 17.36 -38.02
N LYS A 625 -4.85 17.60 -37.02
CA LYS A 625 -4.89 18.82 -36.22
C LYS A 625 -3.50 19.42 -36.06
N MET A 626 -3.50 20.68 -35.67
CA MET A 626 -2.30 21.38 -35.25
C MET A 626 -1.90 20.92 -33.83
N GLY A 627 -0.61 20.65 -33.62
CA GLY A 627 -0.03 20.35 -32.31
C GLY A 627 -0.05 21.54 -31.36
N SER A 628 0.13 21.28 -30.05
CA SER A 628 0.18 22.32 -29.01
C SER A 628 1.57 22.98 -28.93
N LYS A 629 1.63 24.31 -28.75
CA LYS A 629 2.88 25.09 -28.53
C LYS A 629 3.73 24.61 -27.37
N SER A 630 3.13 23.94 -26.39
CA SER A 630 3.78 23.50 -25.15
C SER A 630 4.56 22.19 -25.27
N GLN A 631 4.52 21.53 -26.43
CA GLN A 631 5.12 20.21 -26.63
C GLN A 631 6.16 20.28 -27.76
N SER A 632 7.36 19.77 -27.51
CA SER A 632 8.43 19.66 -28.51
C SER A 632 8.03 18.61 -29.56
N PHE A 633 7.31 19.02 -30.60
CA PHE A 633 6.67 18.09 -31.54
C PHE A 633 7.21 18.26 -32.96
N HIS A 634 7.47 17.14 -33.64
CA HIS A 634 7.69 17.04 -35.09
C HIS A 634 6.43 16.46 -35.75
N ASN A 635 6.24 16.60 -37.06
CA ASN A 635 5.08 16.00 -37.73
C ASN A 635 4.96 14.49 -37.44
N GLY A 636 3.74 13.99 -37.25
CA GLY A 636 3.53 12.58 -36.94
C GLY A 636 2.07 12.13 -37.07
N VAL A 637 1.84 10.83 -36.88
CA VAL A 637 0.50 10.22 -36.96
C VAL A 637 0.25 9.35 -35.73
N VAL A 638 -0.90 9.55 -35.09
CA VAL A 638 -1.46 8.62 -34.11
C VAL A 638 -2.26 7.55 -34.85
N VAL A 639 -2.04 6.29 -34.51
CA VAL A 639 -2.75 5.15 -35.08
C VAL A 639 -3.38 4.33 -33.97
N TYR A 640 -4.69 4.11 -34.06
CA TYR A 640 -5.43 3.17 -33.24
C TYR A 640 -5.84 1.96 -34.08
N ILE A 641 -5.35 0.77 -33.74
CA ILE A 641 -5.71 -0.48 -34.37
C ILE A 641 -6.25 -1.48 -33.37
N LYS A 642 -7.07 -2.40 -33.87
CA LYS A 642 -7.43 -3.64 -33.19
C LYS A 642 -6.71 -4.79 -33.87
N THR A 643 -5.87 -5.49 -33.14
CA THR A 643 -5.08 -6.62 -33.64
C THR A 643 -5.96 -7.86 -33.86
N PRO A 644 -5.50 -8.86 -34.63
CA PRO A 644 -6.26 -10.09 -34.92
C PRO A 644 -6.72 -10.87 -33.67
N ASP A 645 -5.91 -10.86 -32.61
CA ASP A 645 -6.23 -11.48 -31.32
C ASP A 645 -7.21 -10.67 -30.46
N GLY A 646 -7.69 -9.54 -31.00
CA GLY A 646 -8.68 -8.66 -30.38
C GLY A 646 -8.10 -7.64 -29.41
N THR A 647 -6.77 -7.47 -29.38
CA THR A 647 -6.07 -6.51 -28.52
C THR A 647 -6.09 -5.11 -29.14
N ASP A 648 -6.34 -4.09 -28.32
CA ASP A 648 -6.31 -2.70 -28.72
C ASP A 648 -4.85 -2.18 -28.68
N SER A 649 -4.37 -1.57 -29.77
CA SER A 649 -3.03 -1.00 -29.87
C SER A 649 -3.09 0.45 -30.34
N LEU A 650 -2.41 1.34 -29.62
CA LEU A 650 -2.35 2.77 -29.90
C LEU A 650 -0.87 3.19 -29.98
N ALA A 651 -0.48 3.89 -31.04
CA ALA A 651 0.90 4.33 -31.22
C ALA A 651 0.97 5.71 -31.86
N LEU A 652 2.01 6.46 -31.51
CA LEU A 652 2.42 7.68 -32.21
C LEU A 652 3.70 7.40 -33.01
N ILE A 653 3.67 7.71 -34.30
CA ILE A 653 4.81 7.61 -35.21
C ILE A 653 5.25 9.00 -35.69
N ASP A 654 6.56 9.26 -35.73
CA ASP A 654 7.12 10.50 -36.29
C ASP A 654 7.23 10.46 -37.83
N ASP A 655 7.60 11.58 -38.43
CA ASP A 655 7.85 11.74 -39.87
C ASP A 655 8.98 10.86 -40.42
N LYS A 656 9.85 10.33 -39.56
CA LYS A 656 10.91 9.37 -39.89
C LYS A 656 10.46 7.92 -39.76
N GLY A 657 9.20 7.69 -39.41
CA GLY A 657 8.63 6.36 -39.23
C GLY A 657 9.04 5.69 -37.92
N GLN A 658 9.57 6.40 -36.92
CA GLN A 658 9.90 5.86 -35.61
C GLN A 658 8.71 5.98 -34.64
N ILE A 659 8.45 4.90 -33.91
CA ILE A 659 7.44 4.92 -32.84
C ILE A 659 7.99 5.79 -31.70
N ILE A 660 7.35 6.92 -31.45
CA ILE A 660 7.70 7.86 -30.38
C ILE A 660 7.22 7.32 -29.03
N THR A 661 5.96 6.89 -28.98
CA THR A 661 5.33 6.34 -27.78
C THR A 661 4.13 5.47 -28.14
N GLN A 662 3.87 4.46 -27.32
CA GLN A 662 2.65 3.65 -27.28
C GLN A 662 1.85 3.91 -26.00
N SER A 663 2.25 4.91 -25.19
CA SER A 663 1.53 5.31 -23.99
C SER A 663 0.18 5.91 -24.35
N GLN A 664 -0.90 5.18 -24.02
CA GLN A 664 -2.25 5.61 -24.33
C GLN A 664 -2.61 6.96 -23.70
N HIS A 665 -2.03 7.27 -22.54
CA HIS A 665 -2.24 8.54 -21.84
C HIS A 665 -1.64 9.73 -22.57
N ASP A 666 -0.37 9.61 -22.94
CA ASP A 666 0.35 10.68 -23.63
C ASP A 666 -0.31 10.92 -24.98
N ILE A 667 -0.74 9.85 -25.67
CA ILE A 667 -1.48 9.94 -26.92
C ILE A 667 -2.85 10.61 -26.73
N LEU A 668 -3.63 10.27 -25.70
CA LEU A 668 -4.93 10.92 -25.45
C LEU A 668 -4.76 12.41 -25.12
N LYS A 669 -3.76 12.77 -24.31
CA LYS A 669 -3.41 14.18 -24.04
C LYS A 669 -2.98 14.91 -25.31
N LEU A 670 -2.18 14.25 -26.15
CA LEU A 670 -1.79 14.78 -27.46
C LEU A 670 -2.98 14.95 -28.38
N ALA A 671 -3.99 14.07 -28.30
CA ALA A 671 -5.20 14.13 -29.11
C ALA A 671 -6.21 15.18 -28.63
N GLU A 672 -6.13 15.62 -27.37
CA GLU A 672 -7.06 16.57 -26.74
C GLU A 672 -7.27 17.86 -27.56
N CYS A 673 -8.53 18.25 -27.78
CA CYS A 673 -8.89 19.46 -28.51
C CYS A 673 -10.25 20.02 -28.06
N SER A 674 -10.50 21.29 -28.38
CA SER A 674 -11.80 21.93 -28.15
C SER A 674 -12.78 21.58 -29.27
N ILE A 675 -14.09 21.69 -29.01
CA ILE A 675 -15.13 21.45 -30.03
C ILE A 675 -15.01 22.39 -31.26
N ASN A 676 -14.38 23.55 -31.09
CA ASN A 676 -14.19 24.54 -32.14
C ASN A 676 -12.85 24.41 -32.86
N THR A 677 -12.04 23.39 -32.54
CA THR A 677 -10.74 23.19 -33.17
C THR A 677 -10.95 22.78 -34.64
N PRO A 678 -10.43 23.57 -35.61
CA PRO A 678 -10.62 23.27 -37.02
C PRO A 678 -9.81 22.03 -37.42
N ALA A 679 -10.37 21.25 -38.35
CA ALA A 679 -9.62 20.19 -39.02
C ALA A 679 -8.60 20.82 -39.98
N MET A 680 -7.38 20.30 -39.95
CA MET A 680 -6.30 20.70 -40.86
C MET A 680 -6.29 19.79 -42.09
N PRO A 681 -5.67 20.23 -43.20
CA PRO A 681 -5.37 19.34 -44.32
C PRO A 681 -4.59 18.11 -43.85
N ARG A 682 -4.92 16.95 -44.41
CA ARG A 682 -4.21 15.69 -44.15
C ARG A 682 -2.73 15.85 -44.52
N LEU A 683 -1.83 15.31 -43.71
CA LEU A 683 -0.41 15.21 -44.08
C LEU A 683 -0.26 14.44 -45.41
N ASP A 684 0.67 14.87 -46.25
CA ASP A 684 0.91 14.25 -47.56
C ASP A 684 1.30 12.77 -47.41
N ASN A 685 2.12 12.45 -46.41
CA ASN A 685 2.60 11.11 -46.08
C ASN A 685 1.76 10.39 -45.01
N HIS A 686 0.53 10.85 -44.71
CA HIS A 686 -0.28 10.31 -43.60
C HIS A 686 -0.45 8.79 -43.68
N HIS A 687 -0.89 8.28 -44.83
CA HIS A 687 -1.16 6.84 -44.97
C HIS A 687 0.11 6.00 -45.01
N ASP A 688 1.20 6.54 -45.57
CA ASP A 688 2.51 5.88 -45.54
C ASP A 688 2.98 5.68 -44.10
N LEU A 689 2.80 6.71 -43.27
CA LEU A 689 3.10 6.64 -41.83
C LEU A 689 2.17 5.66 -41.09
N VAL A 690 0.88 5.61 -41.45
CA VAL A 690 -0.06 4.62 -40.89
C VAL A 690 0.38 3.19 -41.23
N GLU A 691 0.72 2.93 -42.49
CA GLU A 691 1.19 1.62 -42.94
C GLU A 691 2.48 1.21 -42.20
N LEU A 692 3.45 2.12 -42.09
CA LEU A 692 4.67 1.91 -41.32
C LEU A 692 4.39 1.61 -39.85
N ALA A 693 3.47 2.35 -39.22
CA ALA A 693 3.09 2.12 -37.83
C ALA A 693 2.45 0.74 -37.65
N VAL A 694 1.51 0.37 -38.51
CA VAL A 694 0.84 -0.94 -38.46
C VAL A 694 1.86 -2.07 -38.64
N LYS A 695 2.76 -1.98 -39.63
CA LYS A 695 3.83 -2.97 -39.85
C LYS A 695 4.71 -3.12 -38.61
N LYS A 696 5.18 -2.02 -38.02
CA LYS A 696 6.04 -2.07 -36.83
C LYS A 696 5.33 -2.65 -35.60
N ILE A 697 4.05 -2.34 -35.41
CA ILE A 697 3.26 -2.94 -34.32
C ILE A 697 3.09 -4.44 -34.56
N MET A 698 2.81 -4.87 -35.79
CA MET A 698 2.71 -6.29 -36.14
C MET A 698 4.05 -7.03 -36.00
N GLU A 699 5.16 -6.47 -36.47
CA GLU A 699 6.51 -7.05 -36.34
C GLU A 699 6.92 -7.23 -34.88
N GLN A 700 6.60 -6.24 -34.01
CA GLN A 700 6.78 -6.37 -32.55
C GLN A 700 5.96 -7.56 -32.01
N ASN A 701 4.71 -7.71 -32.44
CA ASN A 701 3.84 -8.81 -31.99
C ASN A 701 4.20 -10.18 -32.60
N GLU A 702 4.81 -10.23 -33.79
CA GLU A 702 5.22 -11.47 -34.48
C GLU A 702 6.48 -12.09 -33.86
N HIS A 703 7.46 -11.28 -33.44
CA HIS A 703 8.64 -11.77 -32.70
C HIS A 703 8.28 -12.38 -31.33
N ASP A 704 7.08 -12.10 -30.81
CA ASP A 704 6.58 -12.59 -29.52
C ASP A 704 5.76 -13.89 -29.59
N GLY A 705 5.54 -14.47 -30.79
CA GLY A 705 4.87 -15.77 -30.95
C GLY A 705 3.37 -15.76 -30.58
N ASN A 706 2.68 -14.64 -30.81
CA ASN A 706 1.39 -14.32 -30.17
C ASN A 706 0.11 -14.65 -30.96
N SER A 707 0.16 -15.36 -32.10
CA SER A 707 -1.07 -15.72 -32.87
C SER A 707 -2.05 -16.64 -32.11
N LEU A 708 -1.60 -17.24 -31.01
CA LEU A 708 -2.37 -18.15 -30.15
C LEU A 708 -2.90 -17.49 -28.88
N GLY A 709 -2.61 -16.19 -28.69
CA GLY A 709 -2.84 -15.46 -27.45
C GLY A 709 -1.78 -15.76 -26.36
N PRO A 710 -1.98 -15.23 -25.12
CA PRO A 710 -0.99 -15.29 -24.06
C PRO A 710 -0.51 -16.71 -23.73
N LYS A 711 0.79 -16.88 -23.47
CA LYS A 711 1.45 -18.17 -23.15
C LYS A 711 0.77 -18.96 -22.02
N ARG A 712 0.07 -18.27 -21.11
CA ARG A 712 -0.67 -18.87 -19.99
C ARG A 712 -1.99 -19.54 -20.37
N LYS A 713 -2.62 -19.17 -21.50
CA LYS A 713 -3.94 -19.69 -21.90
C LYS A 713 -3.85 -21.13 -22.41
N ALA A 714 -4.96 -21.88 -22.26
CA ALA A 714 -5.06 -23.28 -22.65
C ALA A 714 -4.67 -23.48 -24.12
N ARG A 715 -5.15 -22.60 -25.00
CA ARG A 715 -4.89 -22.62 -26.44
C ARG A 715 -3.40 -22.62 -26.76
N HIS A 716 -2.65 -21.66 -26.21
CA HIS A 716 -1.21 -21.54 -26.42
C HIS A 716 -0.45 -22.75 -25.84
N LYS A 717 -0.74 -23.13 -24.59
CA LYS A 717 -0.11 -24.29 -23.92
C LYS A 717 -0.30 -25.59 -24.69
N THR A 718 -1.54 -25.84 -25.12
CA THR A 718 -1.89 -27.04 -25.87
C THR A 718 -1.22 -27.06 -27.23
N TYR A 719 -1.25 -25.96 -27.99
CA TYR A 719 -0.57 -25.88 -29.28
C TYR A 719 0.93 -26.16 -29.15
N MET A 720 1.62 -25.52 -28.21
CA MET A 720 3.07 -25.69 -28.05
C MET A 720 3.43 -27.12 -27.62
N ARG A 721 2.69 -27.71 -26.66
CA ARG A 721 2.90 -29.10 -26.25
C ARG A 721 2.69 -30.08 -27.41
N LEU A 722 1.60 -29.93 -28.17
CA LEU A 722 1.32 -30.83 -29.29
C LEU A 722 2.31 -30.65 -30.45
N LYS A 723 2.74 -29.42 -30.74
CA LYS A 723 3.77 -29.14 -31.75
C LYS A 723 5.12 -29.76 -31.38
N HIS A 724 5.54 -29.65 -30.11
CA HIS A 724 6.74 -30.32 -29.62
C HIS A 724 6.59 -31.86 -29.64
N PHE A 725 5.44 -32.36 -29.23
CA PHE A 725 5.14 -33.80 -29.29
C PHE A 725 5.25 -34.35 -30.72
N MET A 726 4.78 -33.59 -31.72
CA MET A 726 4.89 -33.93 -33.14
C MET A 726 6.33 -33.94 -33.70
N GLN A 727 7.25 -33.23 -33.06
CA GLN A 727 8.67 -33.20 -33.42
C GLN A 727 9.46 -34.37 -32.80
N ASN A 728 8.92 -35.03 -31.78
CA ASN A 728 9.54 -36.18 -31.11
C ASN A 728 9.17 -37.51 -31.79
N SER A 729 10.10 -38.47 -31.82
CA SER A 729 9.95 -39.79 -32.45
C SER A 729 8.90 -40.71 -31.79
N VAL A 730 8.31 -40.31 -30.67
CA VAL A 730 7.26 -41.03 -29.93
C VAL A 730 5.85 -40.81 -30.52
N ALA A 731 5.69 -39.86 -31.45
CA ALA A 731 4.41 -39.59 -32.12
C ALA A 731 3.94 -40.70 -33.10
N ALA A 732 4.74 -41.75 -33.32
CA ALA A 732 4.47 -42.81 -34.30
C ALA A 732 3.27 -43.73 -33.96
N VAL A 733 2.68 -43.61 -32.76
CA VAL A 733 1.57 -44.46 -32.27
C VAL A 733 0.22 -43.73 -32.27
N ILE A 734 0.15 -42.49 -32.78
CA ILE A 734 -1.08 -41.68 -32.86
C ILE A 734 -1.39 -41.37 -34.33
N ASP A 735 -2.68 -41.17 -34.65
CA ASP A 735 -3.14 -40.65 -35.93
C ASP A 735 -2.56 -39.24 -36.17
N ARG A 736 -1.49 -39.18 -36.96
CA ARG A 736 -0.72 -37.97 -37.23
C ARG A 736 -1.49 -36.98 -38.11
N GLU A 737 -2.37 -37.48 -38.97
CA GLU A 737 -3.19 -36.64 -39.86
C GLU A 737 -4.28 -35.94 -39.04
N ALA A 738 -4.97 -36.69 -38.18
CA ALA A 738 -5.96 -36.11 -37.27
C ALA A 738 -5.33 -35.14 -36.26
N LEU A 739 -4.14 -35.44 -35.75
CA LEU A 739 -3.41 -34.53 -34.86
C LEU A 739 -3.00 -33.23 -35.55
N ASN A 740 -2.48 -33.31 -36.78
CA ASN A 740 -2.14 -32.13 -37.58
C ASN A 740 -3.36 -31.24 -37.79
N LYS A 741 -4.50 -31.85 -38.17
CA LYS A 741 -5.77 -31.13 -38.34
C LYS A 741 -6.17 -30.40 -37.04
N ALA A 742 -6.12 -31.08 -35.91
CA ALA A 742 -6.48 -30.48 -34.63
C ALA A 742 -5.52 -29.35 -34.20
N ILE A 743 -4.22 -29.48 -34.46
CA ILE A 743 -3.23 -28.42 -34.22
C ILE A 743 -3.50 -27.21 -35.11
N GLU A 744 -3.84 -27.44 -36.38
CA GLU A 744 -4.18 -26.40 -37.34
C GLU A 744 -5.48 -25.68 -36.94
N GLU A 745 -6.49 -26.41 -36.47
CA GLU A 745 -7.73 -25.84 -35.91
C GLU A 745 -7.45 -24.97 -34.68
N ILE A 746 -6.60 -25.42 -33.75
CA ILE A 746 -6.19 -24.64 -32.57
C ILE A 746 -5.45 -23.37 -33.00
N TYR A 747 -4.63 -23.45 -34.04
CA TYR A 747 -3.90 -22.31 -34.58
C TYR A 747 -4.84 -21.29 -35.26
N LYS A 748 -5.82 -21.76 -36.03
CA LYS A 748 -6.72 -20.92 -36.82
C LYS A 748 -7.92 -20.37 -36.06
N TYR A 749 -8.43 -21.10 -35.06
CA TYR A 749 -9.70 -20.80 -34.41
C TYR A 749 -9.58 -20.76 -32.87
N PRO A 750 -10.42 -19.98 -32.17
CA PRO A 750 -10.46 -20.01 -30.70
C PRO A 750 -11.08 -21.32 -30.20
N LEU A 751 -10.63 -21.77 -29.02
CA LEU A 751 -11.23 -22.93 -28.35
C LEU A 751 -12.68 -22.62 -27.95
N GLN A 752 -13.57 -23.61 -28.05
CA GLN A 752 -14.89 -23.51 -27.44
C GLN A 752 -14.76 -23.47 -25.90
N SER A 753 -15.65 -22.76 -25.21
CA SER A 753 -15.54 -22.58 -23.75
C SER A 753 -15.47 -23.91 -22.97
N MET A 754 -16.22 -24.93 -23.40
CA MET A 754 -16.22 -26.24 -22.76
C MET A 754 -14.93 -27.04 -23.02
N ALA A 755 -14.36 -26.92 -24.23
CA ALA A 755 -13.07 -27.50 -24.56
C ALA A 755 -11.94 -26.82 -23.80
N GLU A 756 -11.95 -25.49 -23.73
CA GLU A 756 -10.99 -24.71 -22.96
C GLU A 756 -11.00 -25.10 -21.47
N GLU A 757 -12.17 -25.23 -20.85
CA GLU A 757 -12.29 -25.70 -19.48
C GLU A 757 -11.77 -27.13 -19.29
N THR A 758 -12.08 -28.04 -20.21
CA THR A 758 -11.67 -29.44 -20.14
C THR A 758 -10.17 -29.60 -20.32
N ILE A 759 -9.60 -28.95 -21.33
CA ILE A 759 -8.16 -28.92 -21.60
C ILE A 759 -7.42 -28.32 -20.39
N ASN A 760 -7.88 -27.19 -19.87
CA ASN A 760 -7.28 -26.58 -18.69
C ASN A 760 -7.32 -27.49 -17.47
N ARG A 761 -8.40 -28.27 -17.28
CA ARG A 761 -8.50 -29.24 -16.18
C ARG A 761 -7.48 -30.35 -16.33
N GLN A 762 -7.30 -30.88 -17.55
CA GLN A 762 -6.36 -31.98 -17.81
C GLN A 762 -4.89 -31.53 -17.76
N LEU A 763 -4.58 -30.36 -18.30
CA LEU A 763 -3.25 -29.76 -18.17
C LEU A 763 -2.85 -29.60 -16.69
N ARG A 764 -3.82 -29.26 -15.83
CA ARG A 764 -3.62 -29.14 -14.37
C ARG A 764 -3.40 -30.47 -13.65
N SER A 765 -4.00 -31.57 -14.13
CA SER A 765 -3.77 -32.90 -13.58
C SER A 765 -2.48 -33.56 -14.07
N GLY A 766 -1.67 -32.83 -14.84
CA GLY A 766 -0.40 -33.35 -15.37
C GLY A 766 -0.57 -34.36 -16.49
N ILE A 767 -1.65 -34.25 -17.29
CA ILE A 767 -1.89 -35.12 -18.45
C ILE A 767 -0.63 -35.26 -19.31
N GLY A 768 -0.28 -36.48 -19.72
CA GLY A 768 0.85 -36.74 -20.60
C GLY A 768 0.61 -36.20 -22.01
N ASP A 769 1.68 -35.93 -22.78
CA ASP A 769 1.54 -35.37 -24.13
C ASP A 769 0.75 -36.29 -25.08
N LYS A 770 0.88 -37.61 -24.91
CA LYS A 770 0.13 -38.61 -25.68
C LYS A 770 -1.37 -38.53 -25.41
N GLU A 771 -1.76 -38.51 -24.14
CA GLU A 771 -3.16 -38.46 -23.69
C GLU A 771 -3.80 -37.11 -24.06
N LEU A 772 -3.02 -36.02 -24.00
CA LEU A 772 -3.45 -34.71 -24.47
C LEU A 772 -3.72 -34.70 -25.98
N ALA A 773 -2.85 -35.34 -26.77
CA ALA A 773 -3.02 -35.46 -28.21
C ALA A 773 -4.28 -36.27 -28.56
N GLU A 774 -4.49 -37.44 -27.94
CA GLU A 774 -5.69 -38.27 -28.14
C GLU A 774 -6.97 -37.50 -27.77
N MET A 775 -6.98 -36.80 -26.65
CA MET A 775 -8.14 -36.01 -26.21
C MET A 775 -8.46 -34.88 -27.20
N VAL A 776 -7.44 -34.15 -27.67
CA VAL A 776 -7.62 -33.03 -28.60
C VAL A 776 -8.08 -33.51 -29.97
N ILE A 777 -7.59 -34.66 -30.44
CA ILE A 777 -8.07 -35.31 -31.67
C ILE A 777 -9.56 -35.65 -31.56
N VAL A 778 -9.98 -36.29 -30.46
CA VAL A 778 -11.39 -36.64 -30.23
C VAL A 778 -12.26 -35.39 -30.22
N MET A 779 -11.85 -34.34 -29.52
CA MET A 779 -12.59 -33.06 -29.51
C MET A 779 -12.67 -32.41 -30.89
N SER A 780 -11.63 -32.51 -31.71
CA SER A 780 -11.62 -31.97 -33.08
C SER A 780 -12.56 -32.75 -33.99
N GLN A 781 -12.52 -34.09 -33.93
CA GLN A 781 -13.40 -34.98 -34.70
C GLN A 781 -14.88 -34.81 -34.34
N GLU A 782 -15.18 -34.50 -33.07
CA GLU A 782 -16.54 -34.20 -32.61
C GLU A 782 -16.97 -32.75 -32.87
N GLU A 783 -16.15 -31.91 -33.53
CA GLU A 783 -16.40 -30.48 -33.76
C GLU A 783 -16.63 -29.67 -32.47
N ARG A 784 -16.03 -30.12 -31.37
CA ARG A 784 -16.15 -29.53 -30.03
C ARG A 784 -14.90 -28.82 -29.56
N LEU A 785 -13.80 -28.92 -30.31
CA LEU A 785 -12.51 -28.33 -29.95
C LEU A 785 -12.49 -26.81 -30.13
N CYS A 786 -12.78 -26.34 -31.35
CA CYS A 786 -12.71 -24.93 -31.73
C CYS A 786 -14.08 -24.43 -32.23
N ALA A 787 -14.33 -23.13 -32.09
CA ALA A 787 -15.48 -22.48 -32.71
C ALA A 787 -15.11 -22.15 -34.17
N ILE A 788 -15.38 -23.09 -35.08
CA ILE A 788 -15.08 -22.94 -36.52
C ILE A 788 -16.15 -22.05 -37.15
N SER A 789 -15.72 -20.97 -37.81
CA SER A 789 -16.57 -20.07 -38.61
C SER A 789 -16.13 -20.08 -40.07
N ASP A 790 -17.06 -19.85 -41.00
CA ASP A 790 -16.79 -19.77 -42.45
C ASP A 790 -15.84 -18.62 -42.82
N GLU A 791 -15.75 -17.60 -41.96
CA GLU A 791 -14.70 -16.59 -42.01
C GLU A 791 -13.56 -17.03 -41.08
N PRO A 792 -12.35 -17.34 -41.58
CA PRO A 792 -11.18 -17.50 -40.73
C PRO A 792 -10.96 -16.22 -39.92
N MET A 793 -10.33 -16.33 -38.74
CA MET A 793 -9.95 -15.16 -37.95
C MET A 793 -9.25 -14.16 -38.86
N ASP A 794 -9.74 -12.92 -38.92
CA ASP A 794 -9.14 -11.86 -39.71
C ASP A 794 -7.72 -11.62 -39.18
N PHE A 795 -6.71 -12.16 -39.88
CA PHE A 795 -5.30 -12.03 -39.52
C PHE A 795 -4.78 -10.61 -39.81
N GLU A 796 -5.61 -9.75 -40.41
CA GLU A 796 -5.25 -8.37 -40.66
C GLU A 796 -5.65 -7.47 -39.48
N PRO A 797 -4.74 -6.57 -39.03
CA PRO A 797 -5.08 -5.58 -38.03
C PRO A 797 -6.13 -4.61 -38.58
N ARG A 798 -7.19 -4.37 -37.80
CA ARG A 798 -8.28 -3.46 -38.17
C ARG A 798 -7.96 -2.06 -37.68
N ILE A 799 -7.71 -1.13 -38.61
CA ILE A 799 -7.47 0.28 -38.27
C ILE A 799 -8.78 0.93 -37.85
N LYS A 800 -8.88 1.37 -36.60
CA LYS A 800 -10.08 2.03 -36.06
C LYS A 800 -10.12 3.50 -36.42
N CYS A 801 -9.07 4.23 -36.07
CA CYS A 801 -8.95 5.63 -36.46
C CYS A 801 -7.48 6.09 -36.44
N THR A 802 -7.22 7.23 -37.11
CA THR A 802 -5.89 7.84 -37.16
C THR A 802 -5.98 9.36 -37.01
N LEU A 803 -4.98 9.98 -36.41
CA LEU A 803 -4.92 11.43 -36.21
C LEU A 803 -3.54 11.95 -36.62
N GLY A 804 -3.49 12.74 -37.68
CA GLY A 804 -2.30 13.50 -38.06
C GLY A 804 -2.06 14.66 -37.09
N LEU A 805 -0.81 14.85 -36.71
CA LEU A 805 -0.35 15.93 -35.84
C LEU A 805 0.70 16.74 -36.60
N ILE A 806 0.37 18.00 -36.88
CA ILE A 806 1.29 18.96 -37.52
C ILE A 806 2.04 19.69 -36.42
N GLY A 807 3.37 19.66 -36.45
CA GLY A 807 4.21 20.44 -35.55
C GLY A 807 4.00 21.95 -35.74
N GLN A 808 4.05 22.73 -34.66
CA GLN A 808 3.95 24.20 -34.71
C GLN A 808 5.31 24.87 -34.82
#